data_AF-A0A3D0T561-F1
#
_entry.id   AF-A0A3D0T561-F1
#
_cell.length_a   1.000
_cell.length_b   1.000
_cell.length_c   1.000
_cell.angle_alpha   90.00
_cell.angle_beta   90.00
_cell.angle_gamma   90.00
#
_symmetry.space_group_name_H-M   'P 1'
#
loop_
_entity.id
_entity.type
_entity.pdbx_description
1 polymer ?
#
loop_
_entity_poly.entity_id
_entity_poly.type
_entity_poly.pdbx_seq_one_letter_code
_entity_poly.pdbx_strand_id
1 'polypeptide(L)'
;MKKQYTSYPQTVEYLEKVMGEHPHLIRLQSIGTTWEGRPIMLVTVSLDVEFADNKPALLYTGTIHAREWIGNELGIKLIEHIIDNYRSDPTLKQILTRNTLYMVPCLNPDGFEYSRTHFSFWRKNRRDNGDGTFGVDLNRNFAVRFKRAVDTSLNTYSGPEAFSEPETAAIRDFVLSHTNITIALDYHSQGNVFFPAHKFNHESEIEGTDLNILCANMNKEIHKVTGRKYGIHRGKPPANLIHGSGREYYYSLGILASVVEVGTRNIPDYLTNMSQSVDENIPAVKYALSEAINYSPSAPARVDNFTVSEVDVYTVTLSWEYAISDDIYFEIYRAESVKSPCTEANLIARTRQLTFTDVQLKSGHKYYYNIRAVDRISGIKSPFSPEIKLRTKLSSDEYFRGLFPARQNVGYVGQYTIEKNRDHFGYNSLFVGVNKRRGICYGVIEFNLDSLPEGARIKAARFSLYPMNRVNAKVENFGEWTVSVLDGDEISDITDFNQIHQATPVQTFGQSVASDKLTQGIWSEWVLNVAERHIIKRSINGGRLLLRIEGPKKLPVGADSQMMQFDIGYGKFGAGIHYRPNMELIYTLPTNRLELKPNALHTIYRDQVINGELRSGFDEQGDIVYGQMAFKPENLPPPDRTVITEAYLVMQSKSAMDTHKDIRFTIELAGLEALDYNSVKERQKIEFIGYEVSNAQLKERSTHHFIFDSFCKTHLEALYADNQPFHFIVRATASSPQHNALVDWHNERSSLVCQLVIKYIQRRKTTLPAPTEFDATVENKQVKLTWKNPEHNDFVGSFVVRNRFHPPKSPLDGVKLYAGPDNYTYDNFGNPNIAKFYSVFSYDDVPNYSAPVSLSYSSSEVIPLEDLEYEEQDEDESQQD
;
A
#
# COMPACT_ATOMS: atom_id res chain seq x y z
N MET A 1 11.05 6.95 -46.02
CA MET A 1 10.48 6.90 -44.65
C MET A 1 9.49 5.74 -44.58
N LYS A 2 9.61 4.85 -43.59
CA LYS A 2 8.67 3.72 -43.45
C LYS A 2 7.28 4.27 -43.12
N LYS A 3 6.32 4.15 -44.04
CA LYS A 3 4.87 4.32 -43.77
C LYS A 3 4.47 3.25 -42.76
N GLN A 4 4.50 3.55 -41.46
CA GLN A 4 4.13 2.57 -40.42
C GLN A 4 2.82 2.89 -39.71
N TYR A 5 2.45 4.16 -39.52
CA TYR A 5 1.25 4.54 -38.76
C TYR A 5 0.26 5.31 -39.64
N THR A 6 -1.02 5.37 -39.24
CA THR A 6 -2.13 6.02 -39.94
C THR A 6 -1.91 7.54 -40.02
N SER A 7 -2.09 8.14 -41.20
CA SER A 7 -2.07 9.60 -41.34
C SER A 7 -3.40 10.23 -40.93
N TYR A 8 -3.41 11.55 -40.73
CA TYR A 8 -4.64 12.27 -40.42
C TYR A 8 -5.68 12.17 -41.55
N PRO A 9 -5.33 12.32 -42.84
CA PRO A 9 -6.29 12.07 -43.92
C PRO A 9 -6.88 10.66 -43.91
N GLN A 10 -6.06 9.63 -43.65
CA GLN A 10 -6.54 8.25 -43.52
C GLN A 10 -7.45 8.07 -42.30
N THR A 11 -7.16 8.80 -41.22
CA THR A 11 -8.01 8.82 -40.02
C THR A 11 -9.38 9.40 -40.36
N VAL A 12 -9.44 10.56 -41.02
CA VAL A 12 -10.71 11.20 -41.42
C VAL A 12 -11.51 10.30 -42.36
N GLU A 13 -10.87 9.74 -43.39
CA GLU A 13 -11.51 8.80 -44.34
C GLU A 13 -12.10 7.57 -43.62
N TYR A 14 -11.37 7.00 -42.66
CA TYR A 14 -11.86 5.90 -41.86
C TYR A 14 -13.08 6.30 -41.01
N LEU A 15 -13.02 7.46 -40.34
CA LEU A 15 -14.11 7.95 -39.49
C LEU A 15 -15.39 8.24 -40.29
N GLU A 16 -15.27 8.86 -41.47
CA GLU A 16 -16.39 9.10 -42.38
C GLU A 16 -17.02 7.80 -42.86
N LYS A 17 -16.17 6.82 -43.23
CA LYS A 17 -16.62 5.49 -43.63
C LYS A 17 -17.43 4.81 -42.53
N VAL A 18 -16.88 4.71 -41.31
CA VAL A 18 -17.57 4.00 -40.21
C VAL A 18 -18.83 4.71 -39.74
N MET A 19 -18.89 6.04 -39.82
CA MET A 19 -20.12 6.80 -39.58
C MET A 19 -21.19 6.44 -40.62
N GLY A 20 -20.83 6.38 -41.90
CA GLY A 20 -21.75 5.97 -42.97
C GLY A 20 -22.25 4.53 -42.84
N GLU A 21 -21.41 3.61 -42.36
CA GLU A 21 -21.76 2.20 -42.13
C GLU A 21 -22.57 1.99 -40.84
N HIS A 22 -22.38 2.84 -39.82
CA HIS A 22 -23.00 2.72 -38.49
C HIS A 22 -23.67 4.01 -37.97
N PRO A 23 -24.59 4.63 -38.72
CA PRO A 23 -25.16 5.94 -38.37
C PRO A 23 -26.05 5.94 -37.12
N HIS A 24 -26.55 4.78 -36.69
CA HIS A 24 -27.31 4.62 -35.43
C HIS A 24 -26.42 4.56 -34.18
N LEU A 25 -25.10 4.38 -34.37
CA LEU A 25 -24.11 4.20 -33.31
C LEU A 25 -23.10 5.38 -33.26
N ILE A 26 -22.77 5.94 -34.43
CA ILE A 26 -21.69 6.91 -34.59
C ILE A 26 -22.23 8.21 -35.17
N ARG A 27 -21.90 9.34 -34.53
CA ARG A 27 -22.08 10.70 -35.05
C ARG A 27 -20.71 11.36 -35.17
N LEU A 28 -20.39 11.85 -36.37
CA LEU A 28 -19.12 12.51 -36.67
C LEU A 28 -19.36 14.01 -36.88
N GLN A 29 -18.56 14.85 -36.22
CA GLN A 29 -18.62 16.30 -36.40
C GLN A 29 -17.23 16.94 -36.36
N SER A 30 -17.08 18.07 -37.02
CA SER A 30 -15.92 18.95 -36.80
C SER A 30 -16.25 19.94 -35.68
N ILE A 31 -15.41 20.00 -34.65
CA ILE A 31 -15.58 20.92 -33.50
C ILE A 31 -14.81 22.23 -33.67
N GLY A 32 -14.00 22.35 -34.72
CA GLY A 32 -13.18 23.52 -35.01
C GLY A 32 -12.25 23.29 -36.20
N THR A 33 -11.45 24.29 -36.54
CA THR A 33 -10.49 24.23 -37.65
C THR A 33 -9.13 24.73 -37.18
N THR A 34 -8.07 24.00 -37.51
CA THR A 34 -6.69 24.30 -37.12
C THR A 34 -6.11 25.50 -37.89
N TRP A 35 -4.89 25.93 -37.54
CA TRP A 35 -4.18 27.02 -38.22
C TRP A 35 -3.90 26.74 -39.70
N GLU A 36 -3.63 25.49 -40.07
CA GLU A 36 -3.41 25.09 -41.47
C GLU A 36 -4.71 24.61 -42.16
N GLY A 37 -5.87 24.85 -41.56
CA GLY A 37 -7.17 24.62 -42.19
C GLY A 37 -7.70 23.18 -42.12
N ARG A 38 -7.14 22.31 -41.26
CA ARG A 38 -7.65 20.96 -41.06
C ARG A 38 -8.84 20.97 -40.10
N PRO A 39 -9.90 20.18 -40.36
CA PRO A 39 -10.99 20.05 -39.40
C PRO A 39 -10.50 19.31 -38.15
N ILE A 40 -11.00 19.67 -36.98
CA ILE A 40 -10.77 18.93 -35.73
C ILE A 40 -11.95 17.99 -35.55
N MET A 41 -11.74 16.69 -35.81
CA MET A 41 -12.81 15.69 -35.82
C MET A 41 -13.13 15.14 -34.43
N LEU A 42 -14.40 15.17 -34.07
CA LEU A 42 -14.96 14.51 -32.89
C LEU A 42 -15.94 13.42 -33.31
N VAL A 43 -15.77 12.24 -32.71
CA VAL A 43 -16.62 11.06 -32.88
C VAL A 43 -17.43 10.88 -31.61
N THR A 44 -18.75 10.87 -31.74
CA THR A 44 -19.68 10.44 -30.67
C THR A 44 -20.05 8.99 -30.92
N VAL A 45 -19.87 8.12 -29.92
CA VAL A 45 -20.24 6.70 -29.99
C VAL A 45 -21.19 6.37 -28.84
N SER A 46 -22.42 5.98 -29.17
CA SER A 46 -23.47 5.57 -28.22
C SER A 46 -24.52 4.74 -28.94
N LEU A 47 -25.13 3.76 -28.27
CA LEU A 47 -26.37 3.19 -28.79
C LEU A 47 -27.46 4.27 -28.78
N ASP A 48 -28.27 4.36 -29.83
CA ASP A 48 -29.24 5.45 -30.01
C ASP A 48 -28.53 6.82 -29.94
N VAL A 49 -27.56 7.01 -30.85
CA VAL A 49 -26.61 8.15 -30.82
C VAL A 49 -27.29 9.53 -30.87
N GLU A 50 -28.54 9.61 -31.33
CA GLU A 50 -29.35 10.82 -31.27
C GLU A 50 -29.63 11.33 -29.84
N PHE A 51 -29.63 10.43 -28.85
CA PHE A 51 -29.80 10.74 -27.43
C PHE A 51 -28.48 10.72 -26.64
N ALA A 52 -27.34 10.69 -27.33
CA ALA A 52 -26.03 10.58 -26.69
C ALA A 52 -25.78 11.67 -25.64
N ASP A 53 -26.25 12.89 -25.89
CA ASP A 53 -26.04 14.06 -25.03
C ASP A 53 -26.86 14.02 -23.73
N ASN A 54 -27.83 13.11 -23.63
CA ASN A 54 -28.61 12.86 -22.41
C ASN A 54 -28.00 11.78 -21.50
N LYS A 55 -26.97 11.07 -21.98
CA LYS A 55 -26.33 9.98 -21.24
C LYS A 55 -25.03 10.47 -20.61
N PRO A 56 -24.65 9.96 -19.41
CA PRO A 56 -23.33 10.22 -18.84
C PRO A 56 -22.22 9.83 -19.81
N ALA A 57 -21.18 10.65 -19.90
CA ALA A 57 -20.19 10.50 -20.95
C ALA A 57 -18.74 10.45 -20.45
N LEU A 58 -17.93 9.70 -21.19
CA LEU A 58 -16.47 9.78 -21.14
C LEU A 58 -15.98 10.62 -22.32
N LEU A 59 -15.10 11.59 -22.04
CA LEU A 59 -14.32 12.30 -23.05
C LEU A 59 -12.94 11.65 -23.21
N TYR A 60 -12.60 11.26 -24.43
CA TYR A 60 -11.26 10.84 -24.84
C TYR A 60 -10.63 11.92 -25.70
N THR A 61 -9.43 12.38 -25.34
CA THR A 61 -8.59 13.24 -26.18
C THR A 61 -7.27 12.53 -26.46
N GLY A 62 -6.88 12.46 -27.73
CA GLY A 62 -5.60 11.90 -28.14
C GLY A 62 -4.76 12.90 -28.92
N THR A 63 -3.44 12.70 -28.92
CA THR A 63 -2.48 13.42 -29.78
C THR A 63 -2.62 14.95 -29.68
N ILE A 64 -2.75 15.47 -28.46
CA ILE A 64 -2.63 16.92 -28.21
C ILE A 64 -1.19 17.40 -28.45
N HIS A 65 -0.20 16.56 -28.12
CA HIS A 65 1.17 16.73 -28.61
C HIS A 65 1.39 15.93 -29.89
N ALA A 66 1.96 16.59 -30.89
CA ALA A 66 2.12 16.08 -32.25
C ALA A 66 2.88 14.75 -32.37
N ARG A 67 4.00 14.59 -31.64
CA ARG A 67 4.86 13.40 -31.66
C ARG A 67 4.30 12.17 -30.93
N GLU A 68 3.17 12.29 -30.25
CA GLU A 68 2.61 11.24 -29.39
C GLU A 68 1.55 10.44 -30.17
N TRP A 69 1.99 9.76 -31.24
CA TRP A 69 1.11 9.16 -32.27
C TRP A 69 0.14 8.09 -31.74
N ILE A 70 0.42 7.55 -30.54
CA ILE A 70 -0.40 6.52 -29.89
C ILE A 70 -1.84 6.98 -29.64
N GLY A 71 -2.09 8.26 -29.36
CA GLY A 71 -3.45 8.75 -29.08
C GLY A 71 -4.38 8.55 -30.30
N ASN A 72 -3.89 8.89 -31.50
CA ASN A 72 -4.65 8.71 -32.73
C ASN A 72 -4.86 7.23 -33.06
N GLU A 73 -3.80 6.43 -32.98
CA GLU A 73 -3.86 4.98 -33.26
C GLU A 73 -4.82 4.24 -32.31
N LEU A 74 -4.76 4.55 -31.00
CA LEU A 74 -5.65 3.98 -30.00
C LEU A 74 -7.11 4.39 -30.26
N GLY A 75 -7.37 5.65 -30.59
CA GLY A 75 -8.72 6.12 -30.92
C GLY A 75 -9.35 5.34 -32.08
N ILE A 76 -8.60 5.18 -33.18
CA ILE A 76 -9.04 4.41 -34.36
C ILE A 76 -9.31 2.95 -33.99
N LYS A 77 -8.38 2.30 -33.30
CA LYS A 77 -8.49 0.88 -32.94
C LYS A 77 -9.57 0.61 -31.89
N LEU A 78 -9.86 1.57 -31.02
CA LEU A 78 -10.98 1.49 -30.11
C LEU A 78 -12.33 1.55 -30.85
N ILE A 79 -12.46 2.41 -31.86
CA ILE A 79 -13.68 2.47 -32.70
C ILE A 79 -13.86 1.15 -33.47
N GLU A 80 -12.80 0.62 -34.08
CA GLU A 80 -12.80 -0.69 -34.75
C GLU A 80 -13.27 -1.80 -33.80
N HIS A 81 -12.66 -1.87 -32.61
CA HIS A 81 -13.05 -2.84 -31.57
C HIS A 81 -14.52 -2.69 -31.18
N ILE A 82 -15.03 -1.46 -31.02
CA ILE A 82 -16.43 -1.24 -30.65
C ILE A 82 -17.36 -1.77 -31.74
N ILE A 83 -17.13 -1.38 -33.00
CA ILE A 83 -17.97 -1.78 -34.14
C ILE A 83 -18.02 -3.30 -34.29
N ASP A 84 -16.86 -3.96 -34.18
CA ASP A 84 -16.75 -5.40 -34.38
C ASP A 84 -17.42 -6.22 -33.27
N ASN A 85 -17.52 -5.65 -32.05
CA ASN A 85 -17.87 -6.43 -30.86
C ASN A 85 -19.17 -6.00 -30.16
N TYR A 86 -19.70 -4.79 -30.36
CA TYR A 86 -20.83 -4.30 -29.54
C TYR A 86 -22.13 -5.13 -29.67
N ARG A 87 -22.29 -5.89 -30.76
CA ARG A 87 -23.46 -6.77 -30.95
C ARG A 87 -23.34 -8.12 -30.25
N SER A 88 -22.11 -8.61 -30.07
CA SER A 88 -21.80 -9.94 -29.53
C SER A 88 -21.31 -9.89 -28.08
N ASP A 89 -20.69 -8.78 -27.65
CA ASP A 89 -20.28 -8.53 -26.26
C ASP A 89 -21.42 -7.84 -25.49
N PRO A 90 -22.14 -8.58 -24.60
CA PRO A 90 -23.25 -7.99 -23.84
C PRO A 90 -22.79 -6.91 -22.86
N THR A 91 -21.56 -6.98 -22.36
CA THR A 91 -21.00 -5.95 -21.48
C THR A 91 -20.76 -4.67 -22.26
N LEU A 92 -20.11 -4.74 -23.43
CA LEU A 92 -19.91 -3.56 -24.27
C LEU A 92 -21.24 -2.96 -24.73
N LYS A 93 -22.21 -3.80 -25.12
CA LYS A 93 -23.56 -3.34 -25.46
C LYS A 93 -24.17 -2.53 -24.32
N GLN A 94 -24.15 -3.07 -23.10
CA GLN A 94 -24.70 -2.41 -21.93
C GLN A 94 -23.97 -1.10 -21.61
N ILE A 95 -22.65 -1.06 -21.77
CA ILE A 95 -21.85 0.16 -21.59
C ILE A 95 -22.35 1.26 -22.54
N LEU A 96 -22.52 0.97 -23.83
CA LEU A 96 -22.99 1.92 -24.84
C LEU A 96 -24.49 2.23 -24.75
N THR A 97 -25.28 1.35 -24.14
CA THR A 97 -26.68 1.66 -23.80
C THR A 97 -26.75 2.77 -22.76
N ARG A 98 -25.89 2.69 -21.73
CA ARG A 98 -25.95 3.53 -20.54
C ARG A 98 -25.07 4.78 -20.60
N ASN A 99 -24.05 4.79 -21.46
CA ASN A 99 -23.03 5.83 -21.50
C ASN A 99 -22.74 6.26 -22.95
N THR A 100 -22.18 7.46 -23.08
CA THR A 100 -21.69 8.02 -24.34
C THR A 100 -20.16 8.13 -24.32
N LEU A 101 -19.52 7.80 -25.44
CA LEU A 101 -18.11 8.10 -25.66
C LEU A 101 -17.98 9.28 -26.62
N TYR A 102 -17.48 10.41 -26.13
CA TYR A 102 -17.00 11.50 -26.98
C TYR A 102 -15.50 11.33 -27.19
N MET A 103 -15.05 11.34 -28.44
CA MET A 103 -13.66 11.06 -28.77
C MET A 103 -13.12 12.06 -29.78
N VAL A 104 -12.02 12.71 -29.43
CA VAL A 104 -11.16 13.45 -30.36
C VAL A 104 -9.86 12.66 -30.53
N PRO A 105 -9.72 11.81 -31.57
CA PRO A 105 -8.54 10.96 -31.74
C PRO A 105 -7.23 11.75 -31.89
N CYS A 106 -7.30 12.91 -32.54
CA CYS A 106 -6.17 13.80 -32.75
C CYS A 106 -6.62 15.26 -32.60
N LEU A 107 -6.28 15.86 -31.45
CA LEU A 107 -6.60 17.26 -31.16
C LEU A 107 -5.64 18.24 -31.86
N ASN A 108 -4.44 17.79 -32.25
CA ASN A 108 -3.44 18.59 -32.99
C ASN A 108 -3.15 18.03 -34.40
N PRO A 109 -4.12 18.08 -35.35
CA PRO A 109 -3.92 17.54 -36.70
C PRO A 109 -2.70 18.10 -37.44
N ASP A 110 -2.45 19.41 -37.35
CA ASP A 110 -1.36 20.07 -38.08
C ASP A 110 0.00 19.62 -37.56
N GLY A 111 0.19 19.67 -36.23
CA GLY A 111 1.41 19.23 -35.60
C GLY A 111 1.65 17.73 -35.85
N PHE A 112 0.61 16.90 -35.73
CA PHE A 112 0.70 15.47 -35.99
C PHE A 112 1.21 15.18 -37.41
N GLU A 113 0.62 15.78 -38.45
CA GLU A 113 1.08 15.60 -39.83
C GLU A 113 2.52 16.11 -40.03
N TYR A 114 2.86 17.26 -39.44
CA TYR A 114 4.22 17.79 -39.49
C TYR A 114 5.23 16.84 -38.85
N SER A 115 4.90 16.23 -37.71
CA SER A 115 5.77 15.27 -37.04
C SER A 115 6.01 14.00 -37.88
N ARG A 116 5.00 13.57 -38.63
CA ARG A 116 5.09 12.38 -39.48
C ARG A 116 5.90 12.59 -40.75
N THR A 117 5.89 13.81 -41.29
CA THR A 117 6.38 14.09 -42.65
C THR A 117 7.64 14.93 -42.68
N HIS A 118 7.90 15.74 -41.65
CA HIS A 118 9.01 16.69 -41.61
C HIS A 118 9.92 16.48 -40.40
N PHE A 119 9.39 16.55 -39.17
CA PHE A 119 10.20 16.47 -37.94
C PHE A 119 9.54 15.66 -36.83
N SER A 120 9.94 14.40 -36.67
CA SER A 120 9.29 13.43 -35.76
C SER A 120 9.30 13.79 -34.29
N PHE A 121 10.16 14.71 -33.84
CA PHE A 121 10.15 15.18 -32.45
C PHE A 121 9.32 16.45 -32.22
N TRP A 122 8.61 16.95 -33.26
CA TRP A 122 7.72 18.10 -33.15
C TRP A 122 6.61 17.84 -32.13
N ARG A 123 6.39 18.78 -31.21
CA ARG A 123 5.46 18.65 -30.09
C ARG A 123 4.24 19.57 -30.20
N LYS A 124 4.47 20.83 -30.55
CA LYS A 124 3.50 21.93 -30.53
C LYS A 124 2.48 21.84 -31.68
N ASN A 125 1.50 22.75 -31.74
CA ASN A 125 0.73 22.97 -32.97
C ASN A 125 1.57 23.68 -34.05
N ARG A 126 0.95 24.22 -35.10
CA ARG A 126 1.65 24.85 -36.24
C ARG A 126 1.36 26.34 -36.43
N ARG A 127 0.94 27.03 -35.36
CA ARG A 127 0.80 28.50 -35.37
C ARG A 127 2.08 29.19 -35.85
N ASP A 128 1.98 30.14 -36.77
CA ASP A 128 3.07 31.07 -37.06
C ASP A 128 3.08 32.17 -35.99
N ASN A 129 4.18 32.31 -35.24
CA ASN A 129 4.28 33.31 -34.18
C ASN A 129 4.73 34.69 -34.70
N GLY A 130 5.08 34.83 -35.98
CA GLY A 130 5.47 36.10 -36.61
C GLY A 130 6.93 36.50 -36.37
N ASP A 131 7.71 35.66 -35.69
CA ASP A 131 9.13 35.87 -35.35
C ASP A 131 10.05 34.76 -35.90
N GLY A 132 9.52 33.92 -36.80
CA GLY A 132 10.21 32.77 -37.37
C GLY A 132 10.12 31.49 -36.53
N THR A 133 9.56 31.55 -35.32
CA THR A 133 9.21 30.35 -34.55
C THR A 133 7.79 29.88 -34.88
N PHE A 134 7.53 28.60 -34.62
CA PHE A 134 6.22 28.00 -34.85
C PHE A 134 5.71 27.28 -33.62
N GLY A 135 4.40 27.33 -33.44
CA GLY A 135 3.62 26.48 -32.56
C GLY A 135 3.54 26.96 -31.11
N VAL A 136 2.45 26.54 -30.46
CA VAL A 136 2.13 26.63 -29.04
C VAL A 136 1.97 25.22 -28.47
N ASP A 137 2.44 25.01 -27.25
CA ASP A 137 2.14 23.79 -26.49
C ASP A 137 0.68 23.84 -26.03
N LEU A 138 -0.17 23.07 -26.72
CA LEU A 138 -1.60 23.03 -26.44
C LEU A 138 -1.91 22.60 -25.00
N ASN A 139 -1.07 21.77 -24.37
CA ASN A 139 -1.24 21.36 -22.97
C ASN A 139 -0.59 22.34 -21.97
N ARG A 140 -0.31 23.57 -22.41
CA ARG A 140 -0.01 24.75 -21.58
C ARG A 140 -0.96 25.92 -21.88
N ASN A 141 -1.91 25.75 -22.78
CA ASN A 141 -2.79 26.82 -23.28
C ASN A 141 -4.18 26.87 -22.61
N PHE A 142 -4.49 26.02 -21.62
CA PHE A 142 -5.76 26.09 -20.89
C PHE A 142 -5.75 27.16 -19.79
N ALA A 143 -6.93 27.56 -19.30
CA ALA A 143 -7.03 28.67 -18.34
C ALA A 143 -6.58 28.37 -16.90
N VAL A 144 -6.53 27.11 -16.46
CA VAL A 144 -6.18 26.80 -15.06
C VAL A 144 -4.69 27.03 -14.81
N ARG A 145 -4.39 27.99 -13.91
CA ARG A 145 -3.04 28.45 -13.59
C ARG A 145 -2.22 28.86 -14.83
N PHE A 146 -2.87 29.33 -15.90
CA PHE A 146 -2.18 29.74 -17.12
C PHE A 146 -1.03 30.71 -16.81
N LYS A 147 0.14 30.47 -17.43
CA LYS A 147 1.32 31.32 -17.32
C LYS A 147 1.75 31.70 -18.73
N ARG A 148 1.75 32.98 -19.05
CA ARG A 148 2.23 33.48 -20.33
C ARG A 148 3.75 33.33 -20.42
N ALA A 149 4.22 32.45 -21.31
CA ALA A 149 5.63 32.39 -21.71
C ALA A 149 5.96 33.51 -22.70
N VAL A 150 7.18 34.05 -22.62
CA VAL A 150 7.66 35.11 -23.53
C VAL A 150 8.48 34.53 -24.68
N ASP A 151 9.26 33.49 -24.40
CA ASP A 151 10.07 32.82 -25.41
C ASP A 151 9.22 31.83 -26.22
N THR A 152 8.94 32.19 -27.47
CA THR A 152 8.16 31.45 -28.46
C THR A 152 8.88 30.22 -29.00
N SER A 153 10.20 30.12 -28.80
CA SER A 153 11.02 28.99 -29.23
C SER A 153 10.89 27.77 -28.30
N LEU A 154 10.46 27.98 -27.05
CA LEU A 154 10.29 26.91 -26.07
C LEU A 154 9.32 25.83 -26.56
N ASN A 155 9.67 24.56 -26.27
CA ASN A 155 8.77 23.43 -26.48
C ASN A 155 7.51 23.48 -25.60
N THR A 156 7.57 24.25 -24.52
CA THR A 156 6.51 24.49 -23.54
C THR A 156 5.88 25.86 -23.68
N TYR A 157 6.14 26.59 -24.77
CA TYR A 157 5.55 27.91 -25.01
C TYR A 157 4.02 27.85 -24.91
N SER A 158 3.46 28.56 -23.93
CA SER A 158 2.04 28.50 -23.54
C SER A 158 1.09 29.21 -24.50
N GLY A 159 1.60 30.02 -25.42
CA GLY A 159 0.80 30.94 -26.23
C GLY A 159 0.59 32.31 -25.57
N PRO A 160 0.04 33.28 -26.33
CA PRO A 160 -0.13 34.67 -25.88
C PRO A 160 -1.15 34.83 -24.74
N GLU A 161 -2.19 33.99 -24.70
CA GLU A 161 -3.22 33.95 -23.68
C GLU A 161 -3.86 32.55 -23.60
N ALA A 162 -4.62 32.27 -22.54
CA ALA A 162 -5.32 31.01 -22.41
C ALA A 162 -6.38 30.87 -23.51
N PHE A 163 -6.45 29.69 -24.12
CA PHE A 163 -7.31 29.33 -25.23
C PHE A 163 -7.08 30.17 -26.51
N SER A 164 -5.85 30.66 -26.69
CA SER A 164 -5.46 31.37 -27.92
C SER A 164 -5.45 30.46 -29.15
N GLU A 165 -5.30 29.16 -28.96
CA GLU A 165 -5.17 28.20 -30.05
C GLU A 165 -6.55 27.64 -30.44
N PRO A 166 -6.89 27.59 -31.74
CA PRO A 166 -8.18 27.11 -32.20
C PRO A 166 -8.46 25.67 -31.76
N GLU A 167 -7.43 24.84 -31.61
CA GLU A 167 -7.55 23.48 -31.08
C GLU A 167 -8.07 23.46 -29.63
N THR A 168 -7.48 24.29 -28.76
CA THR A 168 -7.89 24.36 -27.35
C THR A 168 -9.22 25.08 -27.16
N ALA A 169 -9.52 26.09 -27.98
CA ALA A 169 -10.81 26.78 -27.97
C ALA A 169 -11.94 25.84 -28.40
N ALA A 170 -11.72 25.03 -29.45
CA ALA A 170 -12.70 24.05 -29.93
C ALA A 170 -13.08 23.02 -28.85
N ILE A 171 -12.09 22.42 -28.18
CA ILE A 171 -12.38 21.44 -27.12
C ILE A 171 -12.99 22.09 -25.88
N ARG A 172 -12.60 23.34 -25.54
CA ARG A 172 -13.24 24.13 -24.48
C ARG A 172 -14.73 24.29 -24.75
N ASP A 173 -15.09 24.75 -25.95
CA ASP A 173 -16.48 25.05 -26.31
C ASP A 173 -17.32 23.77 -26.36
N PHE A 174 -16.73 22.66 -26.84
CA PHE A 174 -17.37 21.35 -26.78
C PHE A 174 -17.64 20.92 -25.33
N VAL A 175 -16.65 20.98 -24.44
CA VAL A 175 -16.82 20.55 -23.04
C VAL A 175 -17.83 21.43 -22.30
N LEU A 176 -17.81 22.74 -22.51
CA LEU A 176 -18.77 23.65 -21.87
C LEU A 176 -20.22 23.44 -22.32
N SER A 177 -20.43 22.93 -23.54
CA SER A 177 -21.77 22.61 -24.06
C SER A 177 -22.26 21.21 -23.69
N HIS A 178 -21.41 20.34 -23.13
CA HIS A 178 -21.71 18.95 -22.82
C HIS A 178 -21.52 18.65 -21.32
N THR A 179 -22.45 19.13 -20.49
CA THR A 179 -22.42 18.94 -19.03
C THR A 179 -22.64 17.50 -18.58
N ASN A 180 -22.96 16.60 -19.50
CA ASN A 180 -23.10 15.16 -19.26
C ASN A 180 -21.74 14.42 -19.21
N ILE A 181 -20.62 15.09 -19.51
CA ILE A 181 -19.28 14.51 -19.37
C ILE A 181 -18.93 14.38 -17.88
N THR A 182 -18.71 13.15 -17.41
CA THR A 182 -18.37 12.85 -16.01
C THR A 182 -16.94 12.38 -15.83
N ILE A 183 -16.32 11.84 -16.90
CA ILE A 183 -14.93 11.38 -16.94
C ILE A 183 -14.22 11.97 -18.17
N ALA A 184 -12.97 12.41 -18.02
CA ALA A 184 -12.12 12.82 -19.12
C ALA A 184 -10.74 12.14 -19.05
N LEU A 185 -10.32 11.54 -20.16
CA LEU A 185 -9.01 10.91 -20.33
C LEU A 185 -8.24 11.61 -21.44
N ASP A 186 -7.06 12.12 -21.08
CA ASP A 186 -6.14 12.78 -22.02
C ASP A 186 -4.95 11.84 -22.27
N TYR A 187 -4.89 11.27 -23.47
CA TYR A 187 -3.93 10.23 -23.84
C TYR A 187 -2.67 10.85 -24.44
N HIS A 188 -1.56 10.59 -23.74
CA HIS A 188 -0.23 11.07 -24.02
C HIS A 188 0.75 9.89 -24.16
N SER A 189 1.97 10.20 -24.56
CA SER A 189 3.13 9.35 -24.29
C SER A 189 4.32 10.21 -23.83
N GLN A 190 5.17 9.75 -22.91
CA GLN A 190 5.38 8.36 -22.47
C GLN A 190 5.53 8.23 -20.95
N GLY A 191 5.37 7.02 -20.42
CA GLY A 191 5.78 6.70 -19.05
C GLY A 191 5.16 5.44 -18.43
N ASN A 192 4.11 4.87 -19.02
CA ASN A 192 3.21 3.91 -18.37
C ASN A 192 2.72 4.48 -17.02
N VAL A 193 2.10 5.66 -17.05
CA VAL A 193 1.64 6.34 -15.83
C VAL A 193 0.29 7.00 -16.06
N PHE A 194 -0.59 6.84 -15.08
CA PHE A 194 -1.74 7.69 -14.88
C PHE A 194 -1.36 8.91 -14.04
N PHE A 195 -1.74 10.09 -14.53
CA PHE A 195 -1.64 11.32 -13.78
C PHE A 195 -3.01 11.90 -13.46
N PRO A 196 -3.67 11.50 -12.35
CA PRO A 196 -4.97 12.07 -12.00
C PRO A 196 -4.88 13.54 -11.60
N ALA A 197 -5.95 14.29 -11.88
CA ALA A 197 -6.04 15.71 -11.59
C ALA A 197 -5.97 16.02 -10.08
N HIS A 198 -5.62 17.26 -9.76
CA HIS A 198 -5.58 17.78 -8.39
C HIS A 198 -5.72 19.32 -8.39
N LYS A 199 -6.04 19.91 -7.22
CA LYS A 199 -6.30 21.36 -7.10
C LYS A 199 -5.08 22.19 -6.68
N PHE A 200 -3.90 21.59 -6.61
CA PHE A 200 -2.65 22.23 -6.13
C PHE A 200 -2.76 22.94 -4.77
N ASN A 201 -3.67 22.49 -3.92
CA ASN A 201 -3.94 23.10 -2.63
C ASN A 201 -3.24 22.37 -1.47
N HIS A 202 -2.31 21.48 -1.78
CA HIS A 202 -1.57 20.64 -0.84
C HIS A 202 -2.42 19.82 0.16
N GLU A 203 -3.67 19.53 -0.20
CA GLU A 203 -4.60 18.72 0.58
C GLU A 203 -5.24 17.61 -0.25
N SER A 204 -5.67 16.54 0.42
CA SER A 204 -6.39 15.44 -0.23
C SER A 204 -7.78 15.89 -0.70
N GLU A 205 -8.12 15.72 -1.97
CA GLU A 205 -9.46 15.99 -2.50
C GLU A 205 -10.41 14.82 -2.27
N ILE A 206 -11.71 15.10 -2.15
CA ILE A 206 -12.73 14.06 -1.91
C ILE A 206 -12.79 13.09 -3.09
N GLU A 207 -12.59 13.58 -4.31
CA GLU A 207 -12.52 12.76 -5.53
C GLU A 207 -11.17 12.06 -5.71
N GLY A 208 -10.20 12.30 -4.82
CA GLY A 208 -8.86 11.70 -4.91
C GLY A 208 -8.89 10.18 -4.87
N THR A 209 -9.78 9.59 -4.05
CA THR A 209 -9.99 8.15 -4.02
C THR A 209 -10.61 7.63 -5.32
N ASP A 210 -11.64 8.31 -5.85
CA ASP A 210 -12.30 7.93 -7.11
C ASP A 210 -11.30 7.87 -8.26
N LEU A 211 -10.51 8.93 -8.41
CA LEU A 211 -9.48 9.07 -9.43
C LEU A 211 -8.42 7.97 -9.33
N ASN A 212 -7.94 7.68 -8.11
CA ASN A 212 -6.96 6.62 -7.89
C ASN A 212 -7.53 5.24 -8.20
N ILE A 213 -8.78 4.95 -7.80
CA ILE A 213 -9.43 3.66 -8.04
C ILE A 213 -9.75 3.48 -9.53
N LEU A 214 -10.25 4.53 -10.21
CA LEU A 214 -10.47 4.51 -11.66
C LEU A 214 -9.19 4.13 -12.39
N CYS A 215 -8.08 4.81 -12.09
CA CYS A 215 -6.78 4.52 -12.68
C CYS A 215 -6.25 3.12 -12.28
N ALA A 216 -6.47 2.67 -11.05
CA ALA A 216 -6.05 1.36 -10.58
C ALA A 216 -6.80 0.21 -11.28
N ASN A 217 -8.09 0.38 -11.52
CA ASN A 217 -8.90 -0.57 -12.26
C ASN A 217 -8.54 -0.57 -13.76
N MET A 218 -8.31 0.60 -14.37
CA MET A 218 -7.74 0.69 -15.73
C MET A 218 -6.39 -0.02 -15.83
N ASN A 219 -5.48 0.21 -14.88
CA ASN A 219 -4.19 -0.48 -14.79
C ASN A 219 -4.36 -2.01 -14.67
N LYS A 220 -5.39 -2.48 -13.94
CA LYS A 220 -5.69 -3.91 -13.84
C LYS A 220 -6.09 -4.50 -15.20
N GLU A 221 -6.86 -3.78 -16.01
CA GLU A 221 -7.21 -4.22 -17.37
C GLU A 221 -6.00 -4.26 -18.29
N ILE A 222 -5.12 -3.24 -18.25
CA ILE A 222 -3.84 -3.24 -18.97
C ILE A 222 -3.00 -4.47 -18.59
N HIS A 223 -2.89 -4.73 -17.28
CA HIS A 223 -2.08 -5.83 -16.76
C HIS A 223 -2.55 -7.21 -17.25
N LYS A 224 -3.85 -7.41 -17.50
CA LYS A 224 -4.37 -8.67 -18.02
C LYS A 224 -3.89 -8.98 -19.44
N VAL A 225 -3.59 -7.95 -20.24
CA VAL A 225 -3.22 -8.12 -21.66
C VAL A 225 -1.73 -8.36 -21.83
N THR A 226 -0.87 -7.52 -21.23
CA THR A 226 0.59 -7.55 -21.46
C THR A 226 1.40 -7.81 -20.19
N GLY A 227 0.76 -7.84 -19.02
CA GLY A 227 1.42 -7.88 -17.72
C GLY A 227 2.14 -6.58 -17.36
N ARG A 228 2.07 -5.51 -18.18
CA ARG A 228 2.60 -4.18 -17.80
C ARG A 228 1.84 -3.63 -16.60
N LYS A 229 2.48 -2.73 -15.87
CA LYS A 229 1.88 -1.97 -14.78
C LYS A 229 2.05 -0.50 -15.10
N TYR A 230 1.07 0.30 -14.71
CA TYR A 230 1.07 1.74 -14.85
C TYR A 230 1.10 2.37 -13.47
N GLY A 231 2.00 3.33 -13.26
CA GLY A 231 2.06 4.11 -12.03
C GLY A 231 0.83 5.01 -11.90
N ILE A 232 0.44 5.41 -10.69
CA ILE A 232 -0.66 6.36 -10.47
C ILE A 232 -0.16 7.48 -9.55
N HIS A 233 0.05 8.68 -10.08
CA HIS A 233 0.72 9.79 -9.37
C HIS A 233 0.11 11.12 -9.75
N ARG A 234 0.21 12.16 -8.93
CA ARG A 234 -0.30 13.49 -9.32
C ARG A 234 0.74 14.35 -10.05
N GLY A 235 1.81 13.74 -10.55
CA GLY A 235 2.99 14.42 -11.07
C GLY A 235 4.08 14.59 -10.01
N LYS A 236 5.32 14.85 -10.44
CA LYS A 236 6.46 15.08 -9.54
C LYS A 236 6.40 16.53 -9.01
N PRO A 237 6.63 16.77 -7.71
CA PRO A 237 6.98 18.09 -7.23
C PRO A 237 8.26 18.59 -7.94
N PRO A 238 8.31 19.86 -8.36
CA PRO A 238 7.38 20.90 -7.97
C PRO A 238 6.16 21.02 -8.89
N ALA A 239 5.01 21.27 -8.26
CA ALA A 239 3.72 21.57 -8.86
C ALA A 239 3.70 22.80 -9.81
N ASN A 240 4.83 23.48 -9.99
CA ASN A 240 4.96 24.66 -10.85
C ASN A 240 5.13 24.32 -12.34
N LEU A 241 5.49 23.07 -12.67
CA LEU A 241 5.58 22.58 -14.05
C LEU A 241 4.21 22.28 -14.69
N ILE A 242 3.15 22.21 -13.88
CA ILE A 242 1.79 21.90 -14.31
C ILE A 242 0.97 23.19 -14.29
N HIS A 243 0.83 23.80 -15.45
CA HIS A 243 0.04 25.00 -15.69
C HIS A 243 -0.62 24.90 -17.06
N GLY A 244 -1.82 25.47 -17.18
CA GLY A 244 -2.55 25.53 -18.44
C GLY A 244 -2.78 24.18 -19.11
N SER A 245 -2.94 23.11 -18.33
CA SER A 245 -3.20 21.76 -18.83
C SER A 245 -4.69 21.44 -18.96
N GLY A 246 -5.04 20.61 -19.93
CA GLY A 246 -6.42 20.20 -20.20
C GLY A 246 -7.06 19.44 -19.03
N ARG A 247 -6.30 18.50 -18.46
CA ARG A 247 -6.71 17.71 -17.29
C ARG A 247 -7.19 18.56 -16.11
N GLU A 248 -6.40 19.55 -15.72
CA GLU A 248 -6.74 20.47 -14.61
C GLU A 248 -7.97 21.30 -14.95
N TYR A 249 -8.10 21.74 -16.20
CA TYR A 249 -9.26 22.47 -16.67
C TYR A 249 -10.53 21.62 -16.58
N TYR A 250 -10.52 20.38 -17.10
CA TYR A 250 -11.67 19.48 -16.99
C TYR A 250 -12.06 19.22 -15.53
N TYR A 251 -11.07 18.98 -14.65
CA TYR A 251 -11.33 18.78 -13.23
C TYR A 251 -11.91 20.02 -12.53
N SER A 252 -11.53 21.22 -12.96
CA SER A 252 -12.12 22.46 -12.44
C SER A 252 -13.61 22.61 -12.75
N LEU A 253 -14.11 21.89 -13.77
CA LEU A 253 -15.53 21.83 -14.15
C LEU A 253 -16.31 20.71 -13.43
N GLY A 254 -15.67 19.96 -12.53
CA GLY A 254 -16.28 18.83 -11.80
C GLY A 254 -16.16 17.48 -12.51
N ILE A 255 -15.39 17.40 -13.60
CA ILE A 255 -15.17 16.16 -14.36
C ILE A 255 -14.01 15.38 -13.76
N LEU A 256 -14.16 14.06 -13.55
CA LEU A 256 -13.02 13.24 -13.13
C LEU A 256 -12.01 13.12 -14.28
N ALA A 257 -10.87 13.80 -14.15
CA ALA A 257 -9.88 13.90 -15.22
C ALA A 257 -8.55 13.23 -14.87
N SER A 258 -7.97 12.52 -15.85
CA SER A 258 -6.65 11.91 -15.74
C SER A 258 -5.90 11.97 -17.07
N VAL A 259 -4.61 12.24 -17.01
CA VAL A 259 -3.70 12.01 -18.15
C VAL A 259 -3.26 10.55 -18.13
N VAL A 260 -3.22 9.90 -19.28
CA VAL A 260 -2.71 8.54 -19.46
C VAL A 260 -1.46 8.61 -20.33
N GLU A 261 -0.29 8.45 -19.73
CA GLU A 261 0.99 8.33 -20.43
C GLU A 261 1.23 6.89 -20.84
N VAL A 262 1.10 6.61 -22.14
CA VAL A 262 1.19 5.27 -22.70
C VAL A 262 2.59 4.96 -23.22
N GLY A 263 3.02 3.72 -23.02
CA GLY A 263 4.30 3.24 -23.52
C GLY A 263 5.49 3.94 -22.84
N THR A 264 6.67 3.67 -23.34
CA THR A 264 7.93 4.18 -22.75
C THR A 264 8.68 5.08 -23.75
N ARG A 265 8.11 5.28 -24.95
CA ARG A 265 8.61 6.09 -26.06
C ARG A 265 7.46 6.90 -26.68
N ASN A 266 7.70 8.17 -27.06
CA ASN A 266 6.71 9.01 -27.74
C ASN A 266 6.28 8.37 -29.06
N ILE A 267 7.26 7.86 -29.80
CA ILE A 267 7.11 7.11 -31.04
C ILE A 267 7.80 5.75 -30.87
N PRO A 268 7.05 4.63 -30.85
CA PRO A 268 7.64 3.30 -30.84
C PRO A 268 8.43 3.02 -32.14
N ASP A 269 9.63 2.44 -32.03
CA ASP A 269 10.45 2.06 -33.20
C ASP A 269 9.83 0.89 -34.00
N TYR A 270 8.91 0.15 -33.38
CA TYR A 270 8.32 -1.08 -33.91
C TYR A 270 6.80 -1.06 -33.79
N LEU A 271 6.12 -1.46 -34.87
CA LEU A 271 4.66 -1.62 -34.92
C LEU A 271 4.15 -2.52 -33.79
N THR A 272 4.85 -3.62 -33.48
CA THR A 272 4.48 -4.54 -32.41
C THR A 272 4.36 -3.84 -31.05
N ASN A 273 5.24 -2.89 -30.72
CA ASN A 273 5.18 -2.16 -29.45
C ASN A 273 3.99 -1.18 -29.42
N MET A 274 3.69 -0.56 -30.57
CA MET A 274 2.47 0.27 -30.70
C MET A 274 1.22 -0.60 -30.51
N SER A 275 1.10 -1.70 -31.24
CA SER A 275 -0.03 -2.61 -31.15
C SER A 275 -0.23 -3.14 -29.74
N GLN A 276 0.83 -3.60 -29.06
CA GLN A 276 0.74 -4.01 -27.65
C GLN A 276 0.23 -2.91 -26.72
N SER A 277 0.63 -1.65 -26.96
CA SER A 277 0.20 -0.50 -26.16
C SER A 277 -1.23 -0.08 -26.47
N VAL A 278 -1.68 -0.26 -27.71
CA VAL A 278 -3.08 -0.09 -28.10
C VAL A 278 -3.95 -1.19 -27.49
N ASP A 279 -3.58 -2.46 -27.70
CA ASP A 279 -4.36 -3.63 -27.29
C ASP A 279 -4.59 -3.68 -25.77
N GLU A 280 -3.60 -3.27 -24.97
CA GLU A 280 -3.74 -3.21 -23.52
C GLU A 280 -4.61 -2.04 -23.03
N ASN A 281 -4.68 -0.94 -23.78
CA ASN A 281 -5.44 0.25 -23.39
C ASN A 281 -6.91 0.20 -23.84
N ILE A 282 -7.26 -0.56 -24.89
CA ILE A 282 -8.67 -0.76 -25.30
C ILE A 282 -9.56 -1.23 -24.12
N PRO A 283 -9.24 -2.32 -23.40
CA PRO A 283 -10.07 -2.75 -22.27
C PRO A 283 -10.05 -1.76 -21.10
N ALA A 284 -8.98 -0.97 -20.93
CA ALA A 284 -8.90 0.06 -19.91
C ALA A 284 -9.83 1.26 -20.21
N VAL A 285 -9.87 1.75 -21.45
CA VAL A 285 -10.82 2.81 -21.85
C VAL A 285 -12.26 2.30 -21.77
N LYS A 286 -12.52 1.06 -22.20
CA LYS A 286 -13.82 0.40 -22.04
C LYS A 286 -14.26 0.34 -20.56
N TYR A 287 -13.34 0.02 -19.64
CA TYR A 287 -13.62 0.05 -18.21
C TYR A 287 -13.98 1.46 -17.73
N ALA A 288 -13.18 2.46 -18.08
CA ALA A 288 -13.46 3.85 -17.70
C ALA A 288 -14.82 4.35 -18.24
N LEU A 289 -15.16 4.01 -19.49
CA LEU A 289 -16.46 4.34 -20.08
C LEU A 289 -17.61 3.69 -19.31
N SER A 290 -17.42 2.47 -18.79
CA SER A 290 -18.44 1.79 -17.98
C SER A 290 -18.73 2.48 -16.65
N GLU A 291 -17.77 3.26 -16.13
CA GLU A 291 -17.89 3.97 -14.85
C GLU A 291 -18.50 5.37 -14.99
N ALA A 292 -18.66 5.91 -16.20
CA ALA A 292 -19.17 7.27 -16.41
C ALA A 292 -20.54 7.50 -15.74
N ILE A 293 -21.43 6.49 -15.77
CA ILE A 293 -22.73 6.54 -15.10
C ILE A 293 -22.65 6.63 -13.56
N ASN A 294 -21.59 6.09 -12.93
CA ASN A 294 -21.43 6.10 -11.48
C ASN A 294 -21.05 7.48 -10.92
N TYR A 295 -20.74 8.43 -11.79
CA TYR A 295 -20.46 9.83 -11.46
C TYR A 295 -21.50 10.79 -12.04
N SER A 296 -22.64 10.24 -12.48
CA SER A 296 -23.78 11.02 -12.98
C SER A 296 -24.72 11.45 -11.85
N PRO A 297 -25.65 12.39 -12.11
CA PRO A 297 -26.72 12.71 -11.15
C PRO A 297 -27.63 11.53 -10.79
N SER A 298 -27.61 10.43 -11.54
CA SER A 298 -28.37 9.21 -11.22
C SER A 298 -27.65 8.30 -10.21
N ALA A 299 -26.41 8.61 -9.84
CA ALA A 299 -25.67 7.83 -8.86
C ALA A 299 -26.20 8.06 -7.43
N PRO A 300 -26.21 7.03 -6.58
CA PRO A 300 -26.44 7.21 -5.15
C PRO A 300 -25.43 8.17 -4.53
N ALA A 301 -25.77 8.76 -3.39
CA ALA A 301 -24.87 9.62 -2.64
C ALA A 301 -23.59 8.87 -2.24
N ARG A 302 -22.49 9.61 -2.11
CA ARG A 302 -21.24 9.07 -1.54
C ARG A 302 -21.49 8.63 -0.10
N VAL A 303 -20.80 7.58 0.34
CA VAL A 303 -20.83 7.16 1.74
C VAL A 303 -20.09 8.18 2.61
N ASP A 304 -20.75 8.68 3.65
CA ASP A 304 -20.22 9.69 4.56
C ASP A 304 -19.58 9.06 5.80
N ASN A 305 -18.66 9.80 6.43
CA ASN A 305 -17.99 9.43 7.69
C ASN A 305 -17.46 7.97 7.75
N PHE A 306 -16.94 7.45 6.64
CA PHE A 306 -16.31 6.13 6.63
C PHE A 306 -15.05 6.17 7.51
N THR A 307 -15.08 5.43 8.61
CA THR A 307 -14.02 5.45 9.62
C THR A 307 -13.83 4.09 10.28
N VAL A 308 -12.76 3.98 11.06
CA VAL A 308 -12.47 2.80 11.89
C VAL A 308 -13.10 3.00 13.27
N SER A 309 -13.83 2.00 13.74
CA SER A 309 -14.35 1.95 15.11
C SER A 309 -13.38 1.25 16.05
N GLU A 310 -12.80 0.13 15.62
CA GLU A 310 -11.86 -0.66 16.42
C GLU A 310 -10.76 -1.30 15.55
N VAL A 311 -9.54 -1.37 16.10
CA VAL A 311 -8.41 -2.09 15.50
C VAL A 311 -7.86 -3.05 16.53
N ASP A 312 -7.80 -4.33 16.19
CA ASP A 312 -7.12 -5.36 16.96
C ASP A 312 -6.01 -6.04 16.15
N VAL A 313 -5.42 -7.11 16.68
CA VAL A 313 -4.31 -7.85 16.05
C VAL A 313 -4.77 -8.54 14.75
N TYR A 314 -5.96 -9.15 14.79
CA TYR A 314 -6.49 -9.98 13.69
C TYR A 314 -7.86 -9.52 13.17
N THR A 315 -8.37 -8.40 13.68
CA THR A 315 -9.67 -7.85 13.31
C THR A 315 -9.63 -6.34 13.18
N VAL A 316 -10.54 -5.80 12.36
CA VAL A 316 -10.82 -4.36 12.23
C VAL A 316 -12.32 -4.18 12.10
N THR A 317 -12.90 -3.29 12.89
CA THR A 317 -14.31 -2.90 12.75
C THR A 317 -14.41 -1.54 12.09
N LEU A 318 -15.11 -1.50 10.96
CA LEU A 318 -15.40 -0.33 10.14
C LEU A 318 -16.82 0.16 10.39
N SER A 319 -17.04 1.47 10.27
CA SER A 319 -18.35 2.11 10.44
C SER A 319 -18.49 3.30 9.50
N TRP A 320 -19.71 3.61 9.07
CA TRP A 320 -20.01 4.75 8.20
C TRP A 320 -21.42 5.28 8.42
N GLU A 321 -21.70 6.44 7.85
CA GLU A 321 -23.00 7.09 7.87
C GLU A 321 -23.62 7.10 6.47
N TYR A 322 -24.92 6.85 6.42
CA TYR A 322 -25.68 6.89 5.19
C TYR A 322 -27.18 7.01 5.48
N ALA A 323 -27.92 7.77 4.67
CA ALA A 323 -29.37 7.85 4.79
C ALA A 323 -29.99 6.47 4.49
N ILE A 324 -30.72 5.91 5.47
CA ILE A 324 -31.27 4.56 5.37
C ILE A 324 -32.21 4.46 4.16
N SER A 325 -31.96 3.50 3.28
CA SER A 325 -32.78 3.19 2.12
C SER A 325 -32.84 1.67 1.91
N ASP A 326 -34.02 1.16 1.54
CA ASP A 326 -34.22 -0.27 1.31
C ASP A 326 -33.56 -0.79 0.03
N ASP A 327 -33.25 0.11 -0.90
CA ASP A 327 -32.67 -0.20 -2.20
C ASP A 327 -31.15 -0.05 -2.24
N ILE A 328 -30.52 0.36 -1.14
CA ILE A 328 -29.07 0.55 -1.06
C ILE A 328 -28.40 -0.59 -0.28
N TYR A 329 -27.27 -1.05 -0.81
CA TYR A 329 -26.28 -1.85 -0.08
C TYR A 329 -24.88 -1.28 -0.32
N PHE A 330 -23.90 -1.71 0.47
CA PHE A 330 -22.52 -1.23 0.42
C PHE A 330 -21.58 -2.34 -0.04
N GLU A 331 -20.63 -1.99 -0.90
CA GLU A 331 -19.49 -2.83 -1.29
C GLU A 331 -18.24 -2.38 -0.53
N ILE A 332 -17.60 -3.30 0.19
CA ILE A 332 -16.37 -3.04 0.97
C ILE A 332 -15.20 -3.81 0.37
N TYR A 333 -14.14 -3.10 0.03
CA TYR A 333 -12.93 -3.65 -0.57
C TYR A 333 -11.75 -3.53 0.38
N ARG A 334 -10.87 -4.53 0.39
CA ARG A 334 -9.63 -4.55 1.18
C ARG A 334 -8.41 -4.81 0.32
N ALA A 335 -7.38 -4.01 0.47
CA ALA A 335 -6.08 -4.25 -0.16
C ALA A 335 -4.93 -4.25 0.86
N GLU A 336 -3.82 -4.91 0.51
CA GLU A 336 -2.56 -4.89 1.27
C GLU A 336 -1.57 -3.82 0.75
N SER A 337 -1.90 -3.19 -0.38
CA SER A 337 -1.10 -2.14 -1.04
C SER A 337 -1.94 -0.91 -1.36
N VAL A 338 -1.30 0.27 -1.34
CA VAL A 338 -1.94 1.55 -1.68
C VAL A 338 -2.31 1.61 -3.17
N LYS A 339 -3.36 2.35 -3.53
CA LYS A 339 -3.84 2.53 -4.92
C LYS A 339 -4.10 1.19 -5.64
N SER A 340 -4.67 0.25 -4.91
CA SER A 340 -5.06 -1.05 -5.47
C SER A 340 -6.42 -0.97 -6.18
N PRO A 341 -6.65 -1.79 -7.21
CA PRO A 341 -7.94 -1.85 -7.87
C PRO A 341 -9.03 -2.38 -6.91
N CYS A 342 -10.28 -1.97 -7.12
CA CYS A 342 -11.46 -2.50 -6.44
C CYS A 342 -12.18 -3.46 -7.38
N THR A 343 -12.06 -4.77 -7.11
CA THR A 343 -12.55 -5.86 -7.96
C THR A 343 -13.24 -6.93 -7.11
N GLU A 344 -13.89 -7.92 -7.73
CA GLU A 344 -14.43 -9.07 -6.99
C GLU A 344 -13.36 -9.83 -6.20
N ALA A 345 -12.09 -9.82 -6.62
CA ALA A 345 -11.01 -10.55 -5.95
C ALA A 345 -10.65 -9.98 -4.57
N ASN A 346 -11.02 -8.73 -4.30
CA ASN A 346 -10.72 -8.06 -3.04
C ASN A 346 -11.94 -7.39 -2.39
N LEU A 347 -13.13 -7.72 -2.89
CA LEU A 347 -14.41 -7.42 -2.26
C LEU A 347 -14.60 -8.37 -1.08
N ILE A 348 -14.66 -7.82 0.13
CA ILE A 348 -14.77 -8.62 1.36
C ILE A 348 -16.18 -8.64 1.94
N ALA A 349 -17.04 -7.70 1.54
CA ALA A 349 -18.42 -7.66 2.00
C ALA A 349 -19.37 -6.96 1.03
N ARG A 350 -20.62 -7.47 1.00
CA ARG A 350 -21.82 -6.77 0.55
C ARG A 350 -22.78 -6.73 1.72
N THR A 351 -23.10 -5.54 2.23
CA THR A 351 -23.93 -5.40 3.44
C THR A 351 -24.89 -4.24 3.36
N ARG A 352 -26.01 -4.32 4.07
CA ARG A 352 -26.93 -3.19 4.30
C ARG A 352 -26.75 -2.55 5.68
N GLN A 353 -25.90 -3.16 6.52
CA GLN A 353 -25.54 -2.60 7.82
C GLN A 353 -24.62 -1.39 7.63
N LEU A 354 -24.53 -0.53 8.65
CA LEU A 354 -23.63 0.63 8.69
C LEU A 354 -22.30 0.32 9.41
N THR A 355 -22.06 -0.95 9.71
CA THR A 355 -20.83 -1.44 10.33
C THR A 355 -20.43 -2.76 9.70
N PHE A 356 -19.13 -3.06 9.74
CA PHE A 356 -18.59 -4.34 9.28
C PHE A 356 -17.29 -4.67 10.03
N THR A 357 -17.17 -5.90 10.52
CA THR A 357 -15.94 -6.39 11.15
C THR A 357 -15.21 -7.33 10.22
N ASP A 358 -14.04 -6.89 9.76
CA ASP A 358 -13.09 -7.73 9.04
C ASP A 358 -12.29 -8.58 10.01
N VAL A 359 -12.03 -9.83 9.64
CA VAL A 359 -11.39 -10.85 10.50
C VAL A 359 -10.28 -11.58 9.73
N GLN A 360 -9.49 -12.39 10.44
CA GLN A 360 -8.37 -13.15 9.87
C GLN A 360 -7.29 -12.25 9.24
N LEU A 361 -7.09 -11.07 9.80
CA LEU A 361 -6.01 -10.17 9.42
C LEU A 361 -4.66 -10.67 9.94
N LYS A 362 -3.58 -10.06 9.47
CA LYS A 362 -2.21 -10.35 9.94
C LYS A 362 -1.80 -9.31 10.98
N SER A 363 -1.05 -9.74 11.99
CA SER A 363 -0.47 -8.87 13.01
C SER A 363 0.47 -7.80 12.42
N GLY A 364 0.39 -6.57 12.90
CA GLY A 364 1.26 -5.44 12.49
C GLY A 364 1.21 -5.10 11.00
N HIS A 365 0.19 -5.57 10.27
CA HIS A 365 0.12 -5.50 8.82
C HIS A 365 -0.72 -4.30 8.36
N LYS A 366 -0.33 -3.70 7.23
CA LYS A 366 -1.03 -2.54 6.65
C LYS A 366 -2.20 -3.00 5.80
N TYR A 367 -3.36 -2.36 5.97
CA TYR A 367 -4.53 -2.59 5.14
C TYR A 367 -5.12 -1.26 4.66
N TYR A 368 -5.74 -1.32 3.49
CA TYR A 368 -6.40 -0.20 2.82
C TYR A 368 -7.84 -0.60 2.52
N TYR A 369 -8.80 0.21 2.96
CA TYR A 369 -10.22 -0.07 2.79
C TYR A 369 -10.90 1.01 1.97
N ASN A 370 -11.73 0.57 1.03
CA ASN A 370 -12.56 1.43 0.19
C ASN A 370 -14.01 0.97 0.27
N ILE A 371 -14.94 1.90 0.28
CA ILE A 371 -16.38 1.62 0.36
C ILE A 371 -17.14 2.50 -0.64
N ARG A 372 -18.24 1.96 -1.16
CA ARG A 372 -19.25 2.74 -1.88
C ARG A 372 -20.65 2.14 -1.72
N ALA A 373 -21.66 2.97 -1.93
CA ALA A 373 -23.05 2.54 -1.99
C ALA A 373 -23.40 2.04 -3.40
N VAL A 374 -24.34 1.11 -3.48
CA VAL A 374 -24.86 0.55 -4.73
C VAL A 374 -26.36 0.50 -4.67
N ASP A 375 -27.00 1.04 -5.69
CA ASP A 375 -28.43 0.91 -5.91
C ASP A 375 -28.73 -0.51 -6.44
N ARG A 376 -29.54 -1.26 -5.69
CA ARG A 376 -29.86 -2.66 -5.96
C ARG A 376 -30.66 -2.84 -7.25
N ILE A 377 -31.49 -1.88 -7.61
CA ILE A 377 -32.43 -2.00 -8.74
C ILE A 377 -31.69 -1.68 -10.06
N SER A 378 -31.02 -0.54 -10.11
CA SER A 378 -30.34 -0.01 -11.30
C SER A 378 -28.90 -0.51 -11.46
N GLY A 379 -28.29 -1.00 -10.37
CA GLY A 379 -26.88 -1.36 -10.30
C GLY A 379 -25.91 -0.17 -10.36
N ILE A 380 -26.41 1.08 -10.30
CA ILE A 380 -25.56 2.27 -10.30
C ILE A 380 -24.86 2.37 -8.95
N LYS A 381 -23.57 2.69 -9.00
CA LYS A 381 -22.73 2.82 -7.82
C LYS A 381 -22.49 4.29 -7.50
N SER A 382 -22.36 4.60 -6.21
CA SER A 382 -21.90 5.91 -5.79
C SER A 382 -20.40 6.08 -6.06
N PRO A 383 -19.89 7.31 -6.03
CA PRO A 383 -18.48 7.57 -5.76
C PRO A 383 -18.01 6.91 -4.45
N PHE A 384 -16.71 6.66 -4.32
CA PHE A 384 -16.09 6.00 -3.16
C PHE A 384 -15.90 6.94 -1.98
N SER A 385 -16.08 6.49 -0.74
CA SER A 385 -15.62 7.30 0.41
C SER A 385 -14.08 7.45 0.40
N PRO A 386 -13.49 8.49 1.02
CA PRO A 386 -12.04 8.55 1.25
C PRO A 386 -11.45 7.22 1.75
N GLU A 387 -10.30 6.82 1.20
CA GLU A 387 -9.67 5.55 1.54
C GLU A 387 -9.22 5.55 3.01
N ILE A 388 -9.58 4.51 3.75
CA ILE A 388 -9.04 4.28 5.10
C ILE A 388 -7.73 3.51 4.96
N LYS A 389 -6.69 4.00 5.63
CA LYS A 389 -5.40 3.33 5.77
C LYS A 389 -5.12 3.05 7.24
N LEU A 390 -4.78 1.81 7.56
CA LEU A 390 -4.44 1.44 8.95
C LEU A 390 -3.36 0.36 9.00
N ARG A 391 -2.89 0.10 10.21
CA ARG A 391 -2.10 -1.08 10.56
C ARG A 391 -2.73 -1.75 11.78
N THR A 392 -2.89 -3.06 11.72
CA THR A 392 -3.37 -3.87 12.84
C THR A 392 -2.42 -3.81 14.03
N LYS A 393 -2.91 -4.12 15.23
CA LYS A 393 -2.04 -4.20 16.41
C LYS A 393 -1.02 -5.33 16.25
N LEU A 394 0.08 -5.21 16.97
CA LEU A 394 1.07 -6.29 17.08
C LEU A 394 0.55 -7.38 18.01
N SER A 395 0.89 -8.62 17.71
CA SER A 395 0.70 -9.75 18.60
C SER A 395 1.46 -9.52 19.90
N SER A 396 1.00 -10.13 20.97
CA SER A 396 1.55 -9.89 22.31
C SER A 396 3.05 -10.16 22.41
N ASP A 397 3.62 -11.02 21.56
CA ASP A 397 5.04 -11.36 21.52
C ASP A 397 5.88 -10.52 20.51
N GLU A 398 5.29 -9.53 19.86
CA GLU A 398 5.88 -8.83 18.71
C GLU A 398 6.29 -7.38 18.97
N TYR A 399 7.36 -6.98 18.28
CA TYR A 399 7.89 -5.62 18.19
C TYR A 399 7.94 -5.20 16.73
N PHE A 400 7.82 -3.89 16.48
CA PHE A 400 7.96 -3.31 15.15
C PHE A 400 9.15 -2.34 15.10
N ARG A 401 9.97 -2.43 14.04
CA ARG A 401 11.01 -1.45 13.74
C ARG A 401 10.94 -1.04 12.27
N GLY A 402 10.83 0.26 12.01
CA GLY A 402 11.03 0.83 10.68
C GLY A 402 12.42 1.45 10.60
N LEU A 403 13.27 0.92 9.75
CA LEU A 403 14.63 1.41 9.53
C LEU A 403 14.70 2.23 8.25
N PHE A 404 15.41 3.35 8.30
CA PHE A 404 15.70 4.21 7.17
C PHE A 404 17.21 4.44 7.11
N PRO A 405 17.81 4.49 5.92
CA PRO A 405 19.23 4.78 5.81
C PRO A 405 19.50 6.23 6.23
N ALA A 406 20.62 6.45 6.91
CA ALA A 406 21.13 7.80 7.16
C ALA A 406 21.49 8.47 5.82
N ARG A 407 21.47 9.80 5.79
CA ARG A 407 21.73 10.58 4.56
C ARG A 407 23.04 10.16 3.87
N GLN A 408 24.12 10.04 4.62
CA GLN A 408 25.45 9.66 4.14
C GLN A 408 25.58 8.17 3.72
N ASN A 409 24.58 7.35 4.04
CA ASN A 409 24.60 5.88 3.86
C ASN A 409 23.73 5.41 2.69
N VAL A 410 23.26 6.34 1.85
CA VAL A 410 22.43 6.04 0.68
C VAL A 410 22.89 6.85 -0.52
N GLY A 411 23.23 6.18 -1.62
CA GLY A 411 23.77 6.81 -2.82
C GLY A 411 24.04 5.81 -3.93
N TYR A 412 24.71 6.24 -5.00
CA TYR A 412 25.08 5.35 -6.10
C TYR A 412 26.54 5.54 -6.51
N VAL A 413 27.15 4.46 -7.00
CA VAL A 413 28.52 4.45 -7.52
C VAL A 413 28.50 4.14 -9.02
N GLY A 414 29.26 4.89 -9.81
CA GLY A 414 29.41 4.70 -11.26
C GLY A 414 30.84 4.34 -11.65
N GLN A 415 30.98 3.49 -12.67
CA GLN A 415 32.25 2.98 -13.17
C GLN A 415 33.18 4.07 -13.71
N TYR A 416 32.62 5.07 -14.40
CA TYR A 416 33.38 6.16 -15.02
C TYR A 416 33.29 7.48 -14.24
N THR A 417 32.66 7.45 -13.06
CA THR A 417 32.47 8.63 -12.19
C THR A 417 33.18 8.48 -10.85
N ILE A 418 34.29 7.72 -10.80
CA ILE A 418 34.99 7.31 -9.58
C ILE A 418 35.26 8.50 -8.64
N GLU A 419 35.77 9.61 -9.19
CA GLU A 419 36.09 10.82 -8.42
C GLU A 419 34.86 11.52 -7.81
N LYS A 420 33.68 11.34 -8.41
CA LYS A 420 32.42 11.98 -7.98
C LYS A 420 31.52 11.06 -7.15
N ASN A 421 31.86 9.77 -7.03
CA ASN A 421 30.98 8.78 -6.39
C ASN A 421 30.61 9.16 -4.94
N ARG A 422 31.55 9.76 -4.20
CA ARG A 422 31.30 10.20 -2.82
C ARG A 422 30.25 11.32 -2.75
N ASP A 423 30.23 12.23 -3.73
CA ASP A 423 29.28 13.34 -3.81
C ASP A 423 27.86 12.88 -4.15
N HIS A 424 27.69 11.63 -4.59
CA HIS A 424 26.38 11.08 -4.89
C HIS A 424 25.58 10.70 -3.65
N PHE A 425 26.22 10.46 -2.51
CA PHE A 425 25.57 9.96 -1.31
C PHE A 425 24.82 11.07 -0.57
N GLY A 426 23.55 10.83 -0.25
CA GLY A 426 22.70 11.74 0.52
C GLY A 426 22.26 13.01 -0.19
N TYR A 427 22.61 13.16 -1.46
CA TYR A 427 22.26 14.34 -2.26
C TYR A 427 21.50 13.97 -3.54
N ASN A 428 21.98 12.97 -4.28
CA ASN A 428 21.39 12.53 -5.54
C ASN A 428 20.47 11.32 -5.35
N SER A 429 19.45 11.20 -6.20
CA SER A 429 18.70 9.96 -6.37
C SER A 429 19.63 8.78 -6.71
N LEU A 430 19.17 7.55 -6.50
CA LEU A 430 19.91 6.37 -6.96
C LEU A 430 19.81 6.28 -8.48
N PHE A 431 20.93 6.29 -9.17
CA PHE A 431 21.01 5.97 -10.60
C PHE A 431 21.59 4.58 -10.74
N VAL A 432 20.78 3.64 -11.21
CA VAL A 432 21.17 2.22 -11.31
C VAL A 432 21.02 1.74 -12.75
N GLY A 433 21.92 0.89 -13.22
CA GLY A 433 21.89 0.30 -14.57
C GLY A 433 23.20 0.51 -15.33
N VAL A 434 23.11 0.72 -16.64
CA VAL A 434 24.27 0.98 -17.50
C VAL A 434 23.99 2.08 -18.52
N ASN A 435 24.94 3.00 -18.70
CA ASN A 435 24.95 3.90 -19.85
C ASN A 435 26.38 4.17 -20.35
N LYS A 436 26.49 4.74 -21.55
CA LYS A 436 27.81 5.03 -22.16
C LYS A 436 28.62 6.08 -21.39
N ARG A 437 27.97 7.05 -20.74
CA ARG A 437 28.65 8.17 -20.05
C ARG A 437 29.21 7.78 -18.68
N ARG A 438 28.47 7.01 -17.87
CA ARG A 438 28.79 6.65 -16.48
C ARG A 438 29.27 5.21 -16.32
N GLY A 439 29.09 4.38 -17.35
CA GLY A 439 29.36 2.95 -17.31
C GLY A 439 28.32 2.21 -16.48
N ILE A 440 28.73 1.14 -15.80
CA ILE A 440 27.86 0.42 -14.85
C ILE A 440 27.64 1.28 -13.61
N CYS A 441 26.40 1.37 -13.14
CA CYS A 441 26.03 2.09 -11.93
C CYS A 441 25.26 1.18 -10.96
N TYR A 442 25.67 1.20 -9.68
CA TYR A 442 25.03 0.47 -8.59
C TYR A 442 24.41 1.42 -7.57
N GLY A 443 23.18 1.12 -7.13
CA GLY A 443 22.62 1.75 -5.95
C GLY A 443 23.17 1.08 -4.70
N VAL A 444 23.51 1.85 -3.68
CA VAL A 444 24.08 1.38 -2.42
C VAL A 444 23.29 1.95 -1.26
N ILE A 445 22.80 1.07 -0.38
CA ILE A 445 21.99 1.45 0.77
C ILE A 445 22.48 0.70 2.00
N GLU A 446 22.87 1.42 3.05
CA GLU A 446 23.25 0.84 4.34
C GLU A 446 22.23 1.21 5.42
N PHE A 447 21.67 0.20 6.08
CA PHE A 447 20.83 0.35 7.27
C PHE A 447 21.63 0.10 8.54
N ASN A 448 21.54 1.01 9.51
CA ASN A 448 22.03 0.78 10.87
C ASN A 448 21.07 -0.16 11.62
N LEU A 449 21.63 -1.21 12.23
CA LEU A 449 20.91 -2.23 12.97
C LEU A 449 21.13 -2.16 14.49
N ASP A 450 21.94 -1.23 15.01
CA ASP A 450 22.30 -1.13 16.43
C ASP A 450 21.07 -0.94 17.34
N SER A 451 19.99 -0.41 16.77
CA SER A 451 18.73 -0.25 17.49
C SER A 451 17.89 -1.52 17.64
N LEU A 452 18.33 -2.64 17.05
CA LEU A 452 17.70 -3.96 17.22
C LEU A 452 18.43 -4.73 18.32
N PRO A 453 17.71 -5.33 19.28
CA PRO A 453 18.33 -6.11 20.34
C PRO A 453 19.09 -7.34 19.82
N GLU A 454 20.20 -7.67 20.49
CA GLU A 454 20.95 -8.89 20.23
C GLU A 454 20.04 -10.13 20.39
N GLY A 455 20.17 -11.10 19.46
CA GLY A 455 19.37 -12.31 19.48
C GLY A 455 17.91 -12.15 19.00
N ALA A 456 17.48 -10.95 18.62
CA ALA A 456 16.15 -10.71 18.05
C ALA A 456 15.84 -11.69 16.89
N ARG A 457 14.65 -12.30 16.95
CA ARG A 457 14.16 -13.23 15.93
C ARG A 457 13.20 -12.50 15.01
N ILE A 458 13.60 -12.30 13.76
CA ILE A 458 12.80 -11.60 12.75
C ILE A 458 11.61 -12.48 12.28
N LYS A 459 10.39 -12.05 12.59
CA LYS A 459 9.12 -12.71 12.22
C LYS A 459 8.58 -12.24 10.88
N ALA A 460 8.83 -10.99 10.49
CA ALA A 460 8.57 -10.47 9.15
C ALA A 460 9.58 -9.40 8.79
N ALA A 461 9.94 -9.29 7.52
CA ALA A 461 10.79 -8.22 7.01
C ALA A 461 10.34 -7.82 5.61
N ARG A 462 10.31 -6.51 5.33
CA ARG A 462 10.00 -5.96 4.02
C ARG A 462 10.93 -4.81 3.70
N PHE A 463 11.59 -4.91 2.54
CA PHE A 463 12.33 -3.79 1.95
C PHE A 463 11.48 -3.11 0.88
N SER A 464 11.48 -1.78 0.85
CA SER A 464 10.72 -0.98 -0.09
C SER A 464 11.59 0.08 -0.75
N LEU A 465 11.49 0.20 -2.08
CA LEU A 465 12.20 1.19 -2.90
C LEU A 465 11.24 1.86 -3.88
N TYR A 466 11.36 3.19 -4.05
CA TYR A 466 10.48 3.97 -4.91
C TYR A 466 11.15 4.36 -6.22
N PRO A 467 10.75 3.78 -7.37
CA PRO A 467 11.28 4.16 -8.67
C PRO A 467 10.68 5.50 -9.12
N MET A 468 11.49 6.44 -9.57
CA MET A 468 11.04 7.79 -9.93
C MET A 468 10.83 7.98 -11.42
N ASN A 469 11.83 7.63 -12.23
CA ASN A 469 11.84 7.90 -13.67
C ASN A 469 12.81 6.96 -14.40
N ARG A 470 12.57 6.78 -15.70
CA ARG A 470 13.56 6.24 -16.63
C ARG A 470 14.39 7.39 -17.18
N VAL A 471 15.66 7.45 -16.81
CA VAL A 471 16.51 8.63 -17.08
C VAL A 471 16.81 8.78 -18.57
N ASN A 472 16.89 7.67 -19.32
CA ASN A 472 17.10 7.62 -20.77
C ASN A 472 16.95 6.16 -21.30
N ALA A 473 15.91 5.43 -20.88
CA ALA A 473 15.78 4.01 -21.25
C ALA A 473 15.33 3.87 -22.71
N LYS A 474 16.26 3.51 -23.61
CA LYS A 474 15.92 3.24 -25.01
C LYS A 474 15.45 1.80 -25.22
N VAL A 475 15.76 0.84 -24.34
CA VAL A 475 15.36 -0.57 -24.54
C VAL A 475 14.51 -1.08 -23.38
N GLU A 476 13.19 -1.15 -23.60
CA GLU A 476 12.19 -1.33 -22.55
C GLU A 476 12.20 -2.72 -21.92
N ASN A 477 12.43 -3.75 -22.74
CA ASN A 477 12.28 -5.16 -22.36
C ASN A 477 13.64 -5.84 -22.11
N PHE A 478 14.70 -5.07 -21.89
CA PHE A 478 16.06 -5.60 -21.75
C PHE A 478 16.59 -5.51 -20.33
N GLY A 479 16.99 -6.67 -19.82
CA GLY A 479 17.71 -6.85 -18.58
C GLY A 479 16.83 -6.80 -17.33
N GLU A 480 17.44 -7.12 -16.19
CA GLU A 480 16.75 -7.35 -14.93
C GLU A 480 17.36 -6.52 -13.80
N TRP A 481 16.56 -6.29 -12.76
CA TRP A 481 16.89 -5.49 -11.60
C TRP A 481 16.84 -6.36 -10.35
N THR A 482 17.88 -6.28 -9.52
CA THR A 482 18.02 -7.10 -8.31
C THR A 482 18.44 -6.25 -7.11
N VAL A 483 18.12 -6.75 -5.92
CA VAL A 483 18.57 -6.20 -4.64
C VAL A 483 19.32 -7.30 -3.91
N SER A 484 20.61 -7.07 -3.66
CA SER A 484 21.50 -8.06 -3.04
C SER A 484 22.05 -7.54 -1.72
N VAL A 485 22.09 -8.41 -0.72
CA VAL A 485 22.86 -8.18 0.51
C VAL A 485 24.32 -8.43 0.20
N LEU A 486 25.17 -7.45 0.52
CA LEU A 486 26.62 -7.59 0.45
C LEU A 486 27.18 -7.98 1.81
N ASP A 487 28.34 -8.64 1.80
CA ASP A 487 29.13 -8.79 3.00
C ASP A 487 29.78 -7.44 3.32
N GLY A 488 29.42 -6.86 4.46
CA GLY A 488 29.98 -5.58 4.88
C GLY A 488 31.47 -5.69 5.20
N ASP A 489 31.95 -6.85 5.67
CA ASP A 489 33.33 -7.00 6.12
C ASP A 489 34.34 -6.95 4.96
N GLU A 490 33.88 -7.21 3.73
CA GLU A 490 34.67 -7.07 2.50
C GLU A 490 34.76 -5.61 2.01
N ILE A 491 33.97 -4.68 2.59
CA ILE A 491 33.76 -3.33 2.06
C ILE A 491 34.09 -2.27 3.11
N SER A 492 35.21 -1.60 2.89
CA SER A 492 35.72 -0.52 3.73
C SER A 492 35.20 0.86 3.33
N ASP A 493 34.93 1.09 2.04
CA ASP A 493 34.37 2.33 1.51
C ASP A 493 33.19 2.03 0.58
N ILE A 494 31.98 2.33 1.04
CA ILE A 494 30.74 2.12 0.26
C ILE A 494 30.62 3.05 -0.97
N THR A 495 31.51 4.05 -1.08
CA THR A 495 31.58 4.98 -2.21
C THR A 495 32.59 4.54 -3.29
N ASP A 496 33.36 3.48 -3.02
CA ASP A 496 34.30 2.90 -3.98
C ASP A 496 33.58 1.94 -4.96
N PHE A 497 33.63 2.27 -6.24
CA PHE A 497 32.99 1.45 -7.28
C PHE A 497 33.57 0.04 -7.36
N ASN A 498 34.90 -0.12 -7.26
CA ASN A 498 35.55 -1.41 -7.43
C ASN A 498 35.22 -2.34 -6.27
N GLN A 499 35.20 -1.84 -5.03
CA GLN A 499 34.79 -2.61 -3.86
C GLN A 499 33.34 -3.10 -4.01
N ILE A 500 32.40 -2.21 -4.35
CA ILE A 500 30.99 -2.57 -4.56
C ILE A 500 30.80 -3.53 -5.75
N HIS A 501 31.56 -3.36 -6.83
CA HIS A 501 31.48 -4.18 -8.03
C HIS A 501 32.02 -5.60 -7.82
N GLN A 502 33.13 -5.73 -7.08
CA GLN A 502 33.80 -7.01 -6.83
C GLN A 502 33.18 -7.79 -5.66
N ALA A 503 32.48 -7.11 -4.74
CA ALA A 503 31.80 -7.72 -3.61
C ALA A 503 30.83 -8.83 -4.07
N THR A 504 30.96 -9.99 -3.43
CA THR A 504 30.10 -11.14 -3.72
C THR A 504 28.79 -11.02 -2.93
N PRO A 505 27.61 -11.09 -3.59
CA PRO A 505 26.34 -11.12 -2.89
C PRO A 505 26.26 -12.30 -1.90
N VAL A 506 25.95 -12.01 -0.64
CA VAL A 506 25.59 -13.03 0.35
C VAL A 506 24.26 -13.67 -0.02
N GLN A 507 23.31 -12.85 -0.49
CA GLN A 507 21.98 -13.27 -0.92
C GLN A 507 21.35 -12.19 -1.80
N THR A 508 20.57 -12.59 -2.80
CA THR A 508 19.66 -11.69 -3.52
C THR A 508 18.25 -11.83 -2.97
N PHE A 509 17.60 -10.72 -2.66
CA PHE A 509 16.22 -10.69 -2.17
C PHE A 509 15.23 -11.01 -3.27
N GLY A 510 14.36 -11.98 -3.01
CA GLY A 510 13.27 -12.35 -3.91
C GLY A 510 13.74 -12.72 -5.32
N GLN A 511 12.88 -12.43 -6.31
CA GLN A 511 13.21 -12.61 -7.71
C GLN A 511 13.69 -11.29 -8.32
N SER A 512 14.44 -11.41 -9.42
CA SER A 512 14.78 -10.26 -10.24
C SER A 512 13.51 -9.67 -10.88
N VAL A 513 13.50 -8.35 -11.03
CA VAL A 513 12.41 -7.63 -11.70
C VAL A 513 12.85 -7.37 -13.13
N ALA A 514 12.12 -7.91 -14.11
CA ALA A 514 12.37 -7.60 -15.51
C ALA A 514 12.14 -6.10 -15.80
N SER A 515 12.94 -5.50 -16.68
CA SER A 515 12.89 -4.06 -16.95
C SER A 515 11.52 -3.57 -17.43
N ASP A 516 10.77 -4.38 -18.17
CA ASP A 516 9.41 -4.05 -18.63
C ASP A 516 8.36 -4.08 -17.51
N LYS A 517 8.69 -4.68 -16.37
CA LYS A 517 7.86 -4.73 -15.16
C LYS A 517 8.24 -3.67 -14.13
N LEU A 518 9.43 -3.09 -14.23
CA LEU A 518 9.85 -1.98 -13.37
C LEU A 518 9.24 -0.66 -13.86
N THR A 519 8.23 -0.19 -13.14
CA THR A 519 7.41 0.96 -13.52
C THR A 519 7.66 2.13 -12.58
N GLN A 520 7.77 3.33 -13.15
CA GLN A 520 7.94 4.54 -12.37
C GLN A 520 6.73 4.82 -11.48
N GLY A 521 7.04 5.27 -10.27
CA GLY A 521 6.14 5.59 -9.21
C GLY A 521 5.42 4.41 -8.54
N ILE A 522 5.67 3.17 -8.95
CA ILE A 522 5.14 2.01 -8.20
C ILE A 522 6.19 1.56 -7.21
N TRP A 523 5.87 1.56 -5.91
CA TRP A 523 6.73 0.98 -4.88
C TRP A 523 7.11 -0.45 -5.25
N SER A 524 8.42 -0.69 -5.34
CA SER A 524 8.97 -2.03 -5.43
C SER A 524 9.16 -2.54 -4.01
N GLU A 525 8.50 -3.65 -3.68
CA GLU A 525 8.51 -4.24 -2.34
C GLU A 525 9.04 -5.68 -2.40
N TRP A 526 10.00 -5.99 -1.53
CA TRP A 526 10.53 -7.32 -1.33
C TRP A 526 10.13 -7.80 0.06
N VAL A 527 9.22 -8.77 0.12
CA VAL A 527 8.83 -9.46 1.36
C VAL A 527 9.77 -10.64 1.55
N LEU A 528 10.54 -10.62 2.63
CA LEU A 528 11.63 -11.56 2.84
C LEU A 528 11.13 -12.90 3.37
N ASN A 529 11.63 -13.98 2.77
CA ASN A 529 11.35 -15.35 3.18
C ASN A 529 12.12 -15.73 4.46
N VAL A 530 12.00 -16.99 4.90
CA VAL A 530 12.67 -17.47 6.13
C VAL A 530 14.19 -17.35 6.04
N ALA A 531 14.82 -17.74 4.93
CA ALA A 531 16.27 -17.72 4.78
C ALA A 531 16.82 -16.28 4.74
N GLU A 532 16.16 -15.39 4.02
CA GLU A 532 16.52 -13.96 3.94
C GLU A 532 16.42 -13.26 5.30
N ARG A 533 15.40 -13.61 6.11
CA ARG A 533 15.29 -13.11 7.50
C ARG A 533 16.43 -13.58 8.40
N HIS A 534 16.98 -14.78 8.18
CA HIS A 534 18.16 -15.24 8.92
C HIS A 534 19.42 -14.44 8.57
N ILE A 535 19.52 -13.90 7.35
CA ILE A 535 20.62 -13.01 6.96
C ILE A 535 20.53 -11.68 7.70
N ILE A 536 19.32 -11.08 7.80
CA ILE A 536 19.12 -9.89 8.64
C ILE A 536 19.51 -10.19 10.07
N LYS A 537 19.06 -11.32 10.64
CA LYS A 537 19.43 -11.73 11.99
C LYS A 537 20.95 -11.81 12.19
N ARG A 538 21.70 -12.38 11.24
CA ARG A 538 23.17 -12.41 11.30
C ARG A 538 23.78 -11.01 11.23
N SER A 539 23.20 -10.13 10.41
CA SER A 539 23.66 -8.75 10.22
C SER A 539 23.48 -7.89 11.47
N ILE A 540 22.54 -8.22 12.36
CA ILE A 540 22.36 -7.51 13.65
C ILE A 540 23.66 -7.52 14.47
N ASN A 541 24.36 -8.65 14.51
CA ASN A 541 25.62 -8.77 15.26
C ASN A 541 26.74 -7.88 14.69
N GLY A 542 26.68 -7.55 13.39
CA GLY A 542 27.61 -6.64 12.73
C GLY A 542 27.17 -5.17 12.73
N GLY A 543 26.00 -4.85 13.33
CA GLY A 543 25.48 -3.47 13.44
C GLY A 543 24.99 -2.83 12.15
N ARG A 544 25.15 -3.47 10.98
CA ARG A 544 24.74 -2.91 9.69
C ARG A 544 24.24 -3.95 8.68
N LEU A 545 23.34 -3.51 7.80
CA LEU A 545 22.89 -4.26 6.62
C LEU A 545 23.17 -3.45 5.36
N LEU A 546 24.06 -3.95 4.50
CA LEU A 546 24.46 -3.29 3.26
C LEU A 546 23.78 -3.94 2.05
N LEU A 547 23.08 -3.13 1.26
CA LEU A 547 22.38 -3.55 0.05
C LEU A 547 23.00 -2.94 -1.20
N ARG A 548 23.14 -3.76 -2.23
CA ARG A 548 23.45 -3.37 -3.62
C ARG A 548 22.22 -3.53 -4.48
N ILE A 549 21.79 -2.45 -5.11
CA ILE A 549 20.75 -2.44 -6.13
C ILE A 549 21.47 -2.47 -7.47
N GLU A 550 21.15 -3.48 -8.26
CA GLU A 550 21.82 -3.79 -9.51
C GLU A 550 20.81 -3.81 -10.66
N GLY A 551 21.22 -3.30 -11.81
CA GLY A 551 20.51 -3.38 -13.07
C GLY A 551 21.36 -4.04 -14.16
N PRO A 552 20.98 -3.89 -15.43
CA PRO A 552 21.74 -4.45 -16.55
C PRO A 552 23.16 -3.88 -16.61
N LYS A 553 24.15 -4.72 -16.95
CA LYS A 553 25.59 -4.35 -16.99
C LYS A 553 26.15 -4.13 -18.38
N LYS A 554 25.39 -4.50 -19.42
CA LYS A 554 25.79 -4.43 -20.82
C LYS A 554 24.64 -3.86 -21.63
N LEU A 555 24.96 -3.10 -22.67
CA LEU A 555 23.97 -2.56 -23.60
C LEU A 555 23.89 -3.42 -24.86
N PRO A 556 22.69 -3.63 -25.44
CA PRO A 556 22.55 -4.15 -26.80
C PRO A 556 23.28 -3.26 -27.82
N VAL A 557 23.65 -3.83 -28.96
CA VAL A 557 24.30 -3.08 -30.05
C VAL A 557 23.41 -1.92 -30.50
N GLY A 558 23.97 -0.71 -30.56
CA GLY A 558 23.25 0.51 -30.95
C GLY A 558 22.54 1.25 -29.81
N ALA A 559 22.40 0.64 -28.61
CA ALA A 559 21.85 1.30 -27.44
C ALA A 559 22.93 2.13 -26.70
N ASP A 560 22.49 3.16 -25.97
CA ASP A 560 23.34 4.08 -25.22
C ASP A 560 23.05 4.16 -23.72
N SER A 561 21.84 3.75 -23.30
CA SER A 561 21.42 3.82 -21.91
C SER A 561 20.28 2.83 -21.58
N GLN A 562 20.40 2.20 -20.40
CA GLN A 562 19.36 1.46 -19.69
C GLN A 562 19.53 1.74 -18.20
N MET A 563 18.91 2.83 -17.74
CA MET A 563 19.08 3.40 -16.40
C MET A 563 17.72 3.63 -15.73
N MET A 564 17.64 3.34 -14.44
CA MET A 564 16.50 3.67 -13.58
C MET A 564 16.93 4.61 -12.46
N GLN A 565 16.09 5.61 -12.18
CA GLN A 565 16.23 6.49 -11.04
C GLN A 565 15.31 6.03 -9.90
N PHE A 566 15.83 5.97 -8.67
CA PHE A 566 15.04 5.72 -7.46
C PHE A 566 15.18 6.86 -6.45
N ASP A 567 14.10 7.18 -5.76
CA ASP A 567 14.08 8.24 -4.76
C ASP A 567 14.81 7.79 -3.48
N ILE A 568 15.51 8.73 -2.86
CA ILE A 568 16.20 8.54 -1.58
C ILE A 568 15.58 9.41 -0.46
N GLY A 569 14.63 10.29 -0.80
CA GLY A 569 13.91 11.19 0.11
C GLY A 569 14.79 12.21 0.84
N TYR A 570 15.98 12.49 0.28
CA TYR A 570 16.94 13.51 0.72
C TYR A 570 17.37 14.37 -0.47
N GLY A 571 17.99 15.53 -0.17
CA GLY A 571 18.56 16.42 -1.18
C GLY A 571 17.51 17.22 -1.96
N LYS A 572 17.98 18.11 -2.84
CA LYS A 572 17.13 18.98 -3.68
C LYS A 572 16.20 18.21 -4.62
N PHE A 573 16.54 16.95 -4.92
CA PHE A 573 15.83 16.12 -5.90
C PHE A 573 14.93 15.04 -5.30
N GLY A 574 14.98 14.83 -3.97
CA GLY A 574 14.16 13.85 -3.28
C GLY A 574 12.78 14.39 -2.94
N ALA A 575 11.73 13.56 -3.08
CA ALA A 575 10.35 13.99 -2.83
C ALA A 575 9.94 13.95 -1.34
N GLY A 576 10.91 13.93 -0.43
CA GLY A 576 10.71 13.98 1.03
C GLY A 576 10.63 12.61 1.71
N ILE A 577 10.30 12.63 3.01
CA ILE A 577 10.41 11.46 3.92
C ILE A 577 9.57 10.26 3.48
N HIS A 578 8.48 10.49 2.75
CA HIS A 578 7.56 9.44 2.33
C HIS A 578 8.14 8.52 1.25
N TYR A 579 9.17 8.94 0.53
CA TYR A 579 9.78 8.20 -0.58
C TYR A 579 11.14 7.58 -0.25
N ARG A 580 11.55 7.67 1.02
CA ARG A 580 12.82 7.08 1.47
C ARG A 580 12.78 5.55 1.36
N PRO A 581 13.87 4.92 0.89
CA PRO A 581 14.07 3.49 1.03
C PRO A 581 13.91 3.10 2.49
N ASN A 582 13.18 2.03 2.75
CA ASN A 582 12.90 1.61 4.11
C ASN A 582 12.90 0.09 4.26
N MET A 583 13.26 -0.35 5.46
CA MET A 583 13.20 -1.74 5.90
C MET A 583 12.25 -1.82 7.10
N GLU A 584 11.11 -2.47 6.92
CA GLU A 584 10.14 -2.71 7.99
C GLU A 584 10.32 -4.11 8.56
N LEU A 585 10.51 -4.21 9.87
CA LEU A 585 10.76 -5.45 10.60
C LEU A 585 9.69 -5.66 11.67
N ILE A 586 9.15 -6.88 11.73
CA ILE A 586 8.46 -7.40 12.91
C ILE A 586 9.35 -8.47 13.52
N TYR A 587 9.65 -8.38 14.81
CA TYR A 587 10.53 -9.32 15.50
C TYR A 587 10.02 -9.67 16.90
N THR A 588 10.58 -10.71 17.48
CA THR A 588 10.38 -11.09 18.89
C THR A 588 11.73 -11.26 19.57
N LEU A 589 11.75 -11.16 20.89
CA LEU A 589 12.97 -11.31 21.69
C LEU A 589 13.22 -12.79 22.05
N PRO A 590 14.46 -13.16 22.38
CA PRO A 590 14.75 -14.42 23.03
C PRO A 590 13.89 -14.59 24.29
N THR A 591 13.37 -15.79 24.50
CA THR A 591 12.50 -16.09 25.64
C THR A 591 13.33 -16.47 26.85
N ASN A 592 12.98 -15.90 28.00
CA ASN A 592 13.44 -16.39 29.29
C ASN A 592 12.67 -17.65 29.63
N ARG A 593 13.33 -18.61 30.28
CA ARG A 593 12.71 -19.87 30.69
C ARG A 593 12.66 -19.95 32.21
N LEU A 594 11.45 -20.12 32.75
CA LEU A 594 11.18 -20.34 34.15
C LEU A 594 10.63 -21.74 34.36
N GLU A 595 11.24 -22.49 35.27
CA GLU A 595 10.77 -23.80 35.70
C GLU A 595 10.20 -23.69 37.11
N LEU A 596 8.87 -23.83 37.22
CA LEU A 596 8.17 -23.80 38.49
C LEU A 596 7.97 -25.22 38.99
N LYS A 597 8.36 -25.47 40.24
CA LYS A 597 8.00 -26.68 40.96
C LYS A 597 6.62 -26.49 41.62
N PRO A 598 5.82 -27.55 41.78
CA PRO A 598 4.58 -27.47 42.50
C PRO A 598 4.86 -27.06 43.94
N ASN A 599 4.17 -26.04 44.42
CA ASN A 599 4.18 -25.64 45.82
C ASN A 599 3.37 -26.64 46.68
N ALA A 600 2.37 -27.27 46.07
CA ALA A 600 1.61 -28.34 46.71
C ALA A 600 1.15 -29.37 45.67
N LEU A 601 1.13 -30.64 46.10
CA LEU A 601 0.58 -31.78 45.38
C LEU A 601 -0.44 -32.46 46.28
N HIS A 602 -1.59 -32.81 45.71
CA HIS A 602 -2.64 -33.50 46.44
C HIS A 602 -3.25 -34.61 45.60
N THR A 603 -3.60 -35.71 46.26
CA THR A 603 -4.46 -36.78 45.71
C THR A 603 -5.76 -36.79 46.50
N ILE A 604 -6.86 -36.58 45.81
CA ILE A 604 -8.16 -36.26 46.41
C ILE A 604 -9.11 -37.42 46.13
N TYR A 605 -9.41 -38.16 47.20
CA TYR A 605 -10.42 -39.22 47.26
C TYR A 605 -11.74 -38.64 47.78
N ARG A 606 -12.82 -39.41 47.72
CA ARG A 606 -14.14 -38.97 48.20
C ARG A 606 -14.15 -38.59 49.68
N ASP A 607 -13.39 -39.30 50.49
CA ASP A 607 -13.40 -39.24 51.95
C ASP A 607 -12.13 -38.64 52.55
N GLN A 608 -11.06 -38.48 51.76
CA GLN A 608 -9.77 -37.97 52.24
C GLN A 608 -8.97 -37.23 51.17
N VAL A 609 -8.05 -36.37 51.62
CA VAL A 609 -7.05 -35.72 50.79
C VAL A 609 -5.65 -36.11 51.28
N ILE A 610 -4.85 -36.67 50.39
CA ILE A 610 -3.47 -37.05 50.68
C ILE A 610 -2.53 -35.95 50.15
N ASN A 611 -1.80 -35.32 51.06
CA ASN A 611 -0.81 -34.29 50.74
C ASN A 611 0.52 -34.92 50.29
N GLY A 612 1.17 -34.33 49.28
CA GLY A 612 2.48 -34.77 48.77
C GLY A 612 2.40 -35.86 47.69
N GLU A 613 1.24 -36.46 47.45
CA GLU A 613 1.03 -37.45 46.38
C GLU A 613 0.29 -36.84 45.18
N LEU A 614 0.60 -37.29 43.96
CA LEU A 614 -0.15 -36.92 42.75
C LEU A 614 -0.57 -38.17 41.98
N ARG A 615 -1.75 -38.71 42.31
CA ARG A 615 -2.38 -39.84 41.62
C ARG A 615 -3.72 -39.42 41.04
N SER A 616 -4.14 -40.10 39.96
CA SER A 616 -5.48 -39.94 39.42
C SER A 616 -5.98 -41.23 38.77
N GLY A 617 -7.29 -41.41 38.70
CA GLY A 617 -7.91 -42.59 38.09
C GLY A 617 -9.20 -42.96 38.81
N PHE A 618 -9.33 -44.22 39.22
CA PHE A 618 -10.47 -44.74 39.97
C PHE A 618 -10.02 -45.45 41.25
N ASP A 619 -10.69 -45.18 42.37
CA ASP A 619 -10.47 -45.89 43.63
C ASP A 619 -11.10 -47.29 43.62
N GLU A 620 -11.05 -47.98 44.77
CA GLU A 620 -11.63 -49.33 44.92
C GLU A 620 -13.15 -49.36 44.70
N GLN A 621 -13.84 -48.26 44.99
CA GLN A 621 -15.29 -48.11 44.83
C GLN A 621 -15.67 -47.68 43.40
N GLY A 622 -14.69 -47.36 42.55
CA GLY A 622 -14.88 -46.90 41.18
C GLY A 622 -15.18 -45.39 41.09
N ASP A 623 -15.02 -44.65 42.19
CA ASP A 623 -15.12 -43.20 42.21
C ASP A 623 -13.85 -42.55 41.63
N ILE A 624 -13.99 -41.39 40.97
CA ILE A 624 -12.86 -40.71 40.32
C ILE A 624 -11.92 -40.13 41.37
N VAL A 625 -10.64 -40.47 41.31
CA VAL A 625 -9.59 -39.84 42.12
C VAL A 625 -8.95 -38.70 41.32
N TYR A 626 -8.90 -37.52 41.94
CA TYR A 626 -8.32 -36.31 41.32
C TYR A 626 -6.91 -36.07 41.83
N GLY A 627 -5.97 -35.81 40.91
CA GLY A 627 -4.67 -35.26 41.26
C GLY A 627 -4.71 -33.74 41.12
N GLN A 628 -4.22 -33.00 42.11
CA GLN A 628 -4.15 -31.55 42.10
C GLN A 628 -2.70 -31.07 42.21
N MET A 629 -2.34 -30.09 41.38
CA MET A 629 -1.02 -29.44 41.39
C MET A 629 -1.21 -27.93 41.55
N ALA A 630 -0.59 -27.33 42.56
CA ALA A 630 -0.59 -25.88 42.76
C ALA A 630 0.79 -25.30 42.45
N PHE A 631 0.86 -24.32 41.55
CA PHE A 631 2.08 -23.56 41.25
C PHE A 631 1.89 -22.11 41.64
N LYS A 632 2.92 -21.48 42.21
CA LYS A 632 2.95 -20.04 42.41
C LYS A 632 3.80 -19.40 41.32
N PRO A 633 3.33 -18.34 40.64
CA PRO A 633 4.07 -17.62 39.61
C PRO A 633 5.20 -16.71 40.18
N GLU A 634 5.99 -17.24 41.11
CA GLU A 634 7.10 -16.51 41.71
C GLU A 634 8.22 -16.29 40.69
N ASN A 635 8.95 -15.17 40.79
CA ASN A 635 10.04 -14.79 39.90
C ASN A 635 9.65 -14.50 38.44
N LEU A 636 8.37 -14.42 38.12
CA LEU A 636 7.93 -13.74 36.90
C LEU A 636 8.14 -12.22 37.06
N PRO A 637 8.51 -11.50 35.98
CA PRO A 637 8.50 -10.04 35.95
C PRO A 637 7.09 -9.50 36.22
N PRO A 638 6.93 -8.20 36.55
CA PRO A 638 5.63 -7.58 36.78
C PRO A 638 4.57 -7.97 35.73
N PRO A 639 3.31 -8.24 36.13
CA PRO A 639 2.29 -8.74 35.22
C PRO A 639 2.03 -7.87 33.99
N ASP A 640 2.21 -6.56 34.08
CA ASP A 640 2.09 -5.60 32.97
C ASP A 640 3.21 -5.70 31.93
N ARG A 641 4.31 -6.40 32.27
CA ARG A 641 5.47 -6.65 31.41
C ARG A 641 5.68 -8.11 31.05
N THR A 642 4.98 -9.04 31.69
CA THR A 642 5.13 -10.48 31.40
C THR A 642 4.22 -10.89 30.27
N VAL A 643 4.83 -11.35 29.16
CA VAL A 643 4.13 -12.01 28.05
C VAL A 643 4.60 -13.46 27.99
N ILE A 644 3.68 -14.40 28.22
CA ILE A 644 3.93 -15.84 28.13
C ILE A 644 3.87 -16.26 26.66
N THR A 645 5.04 -16.58 26.11
CA THR A 645 5.16 -17.03 24.72
C THR A 645 4.84 -18.52 24.57
N GLU A 646 5.27 -19.35 25.52
CA GLU A 646 5.03 -20.79 25.58
C GLU A 646 4.84 -21.21 27.03
N ALA A 647 3.92 -22.13 27.29
CA ALA A 647 3.79 -22.78 28.60
C ALA A 647 3.46 -24.26 28.39
N TYR A 648 3.99 -25.11 29.27
CA TYR A 648 3.67 -26.54 29.27
C TYR A 648 3.95 -27.19 30.61
N LEU A 649 3.16 -28.22 30.94
CA LEU A 649 3.42 -29.10 32.08
C LEU A 649 4.29 -30.28 31.64
N VAL A 650 5.30 -30.59 32.43
CA VAL A 650 6.10 -31.81 32.30
C VAL A 650 5.74 -32.72 33.45
N MET A 651 5.24 -33.91 33.13
CA MET A 651 4.81 -34.91 34.11
C MET A 651 5.39 -36.28 33.76
N GLN A 652 5.73 -37.06 34.78
CA GLN A 652 6.23 -38.41 34.61
C GLN A 652 5.22 -39.42 35.18
N SER A 653 4.82 -40.41 34.40
CA SER A 653 4.00 -41.52 34.87
C SER A 653 4.88 -42.74 35.16
N LYS A 654 4.64 -43.40 36.31
CA LYS A 654 5.46 -44.52 36.77
C LYS A 654 5.17 -45.85 36.06
N SER A 655 3.93 -46.05 35.62
CA SER A 655 3.50 -47.24 34.89
C SER A 655 2.08 -47.04 34.36
N ALA A 656 1.80 -47.61 33.19
CA ALA A 656 0.44 -47.74 32.70
C ALA A 656 -0.32 -48.82 33.47
N MET A 657 -1.63 -48.65 33.57
CA MET A 657 -2.50 -49.62 34.22
C MET A 657 -2.71 -50.84 33.32
N ASP A 658 -2.96 -51.99 33.93
CA ASP A 658 -3.37 -53.20 33.19
C ASP A 658 -4.90 -53.30 33.19
N THR A 659 -5.53 -52.57 32.27
CA THR A 659 -6.98 -52.44 32.18
C THR A 659 -7.53 -53.03 30.88
N HIS A 660 -8.72 -53.64 30.95
CA HIS A 660 -9.41 -54.21 29.78
C HIS A 660 -9.96 -53.17 28.78
N LYS A 661 -10.06 -51.90 29.18
CA LYS A 661 -10.42 -50.75 28.33
C LYS A 661 -9.42 -49.62 28.55
N ASP A 662 -9.14 -48.87 27.48
CA ASP A 662 -8.23 -47.73 27.50
C ASP A 662 -8.83 -46.58 28.35
N ILE A 663 -8.16 -46.23 29.45
CA ILE A 663 -8.52 -45.07 30.28
C ILE A 663 -7.75 -43.87 29.74
N ARG A 664 -8.43 -42.72 29.65
CA ARG A 664 -7.81 -41.47 29.21
C ARG A 664 -7.81 -40.44 30.33
N PHE A 665 -6.75 -39.65 30.35
CA PHE A 665 -6.51 -38.62 31.35
C PHE A 665 -6.48 -37.24 30.71
N THR A 666 -7.14 -36.29 31.34
CA THR A 666 -7.07 -34.87 30.99
C THR A 666 -6.49 -34.06 32.13
N ILE A 667 -5.88 -32.95 31.75
CA ILE A 667 -5.47 -31.89 32.66
C ILE A 667 -6.29 -30.66 32.37
N GLU A 668 -6.73 -29.97 33.41
CA GLU A 668 -7.46 -28.72 33.32
C GLU A 668 -6.91 -27.70 34.30
N LEU A 669 -6.84 -26.45 33.87
CA LEU A 669 -6.65 -25.28 34.72
C LEU A 669 -7.98 -25.00 35.42
N ALA A 670 -7.96 -24.88 36.75
CA ALA A 670 -9.17 -24.80 37.56
C ALA A 670 -9.13 -23.61 38.53
N GLY A 671 -10.29 -22.99 38.75
CA GLY A 671 -10.55 -22.15 39.91
C GLY A 671 -11.03 -23.04 41.07
N LEU A 672 -10.35 -22.98 42.21
CA LEU A 672 -10.68 -23.78 43.40
C LEU A 672 -11.00 -22.85 44.57
N GLU A 673 -12.17 -23.05 45.18
CA GLU A 673 -12.58 -22.34 46.41
C GLU A 673 -12.03 -23.04 47.66
N ALA A 674 -12.05 -24.37 47.67
CA ALA A 674 -11.53 -25.21 48.75
C ALA A 674 -10.92 -26.50 48.19
N LEU A 675 -10.08 -27.15 49.00
CA LEU A 675 -9.35 -28.37 48.63
C LEU A 675 -10.00 -29.61 49.26
N ASP A 676 -11.18 -29.98 48.76
CA ASP A 676 -11.91 -31.19 49.12
C ASP A 676 -12.57 -31.82 47.87
N TYR A 677 -13.07 -33.06 48.00
CA TYR A 677 -13.61 -33.80 46.87
C TYR A 677 -14.78 -33.11 46.17
N ASN A 678 -15.71 -32.52 46.93
CA ASN A 678 -16.90 -31.91 46.35
C ASN A 678 -16.54 -30.59 45.67
N SER A 679 -15.71 -29.76 46.31
CA SER A 679 -15.20 -28.52 45.74
C SER A 679 -14.40 -28.77 44.46
N VAL A 680 -13.56 -29.81 44.44
CA VAL A 680 -12.86 -30.19 43.21
C VAL A 680 -13.84 -30.72 42.18
N LYS A 681 -14.78 -31.60 42.53
CA LYS A 681 -15.75 -32.14 41.57
C LYS A 681 -16.61 -31.05 40.90
N GLU A 682 -16.99 -30.02 41.65
CA GLU A 682 -17.86 -28.91 41.23
C GLU A 682 -17.10 -27.65 40.80
N ARG A 683 -15.76 -27.72 40.77
CA ARG A 683 -14.84 -26.62 40.43
C ARG A 683 -15.22 -25.85 39.17
N GLN A 684 -14.86 -24.58 39.14
CA GLN A 684 -14.86 -23.79 37.92
C GLN A 684 -13.72 -24.27 37.00
N LYS A 685 -14.09 -24.86 35.87
CA LYS A 685 -13.14 -25.24 34.83
C LYS A 685 -12.77 -23.99 34.04
N ILE A 686 -11.50 -23.59 34.10
CA ILE A 686 -11.02 -22.41 33.39
C ILE A 686 -10.67 -22.82 31.96
N GLU A 687 -9.79 -23.80 31.78
CA GLU A 687 -9.34 -24.24 30.44
C GLU A 687 -8.83 -25.70 30.45
N PHE A 688 -9.03 -26.43 29.35
CA PHE A 688 -8.43 -27.75 29.16
C PHE A 688 -7.01 -27.63 28.60
N ILE A 689 -6.10 -28.49 29.07
CA ILE A 689 -4.68 -28.38 28.73
C ILE A 689 -4.24 -29.52 27.83
N GLY A 690 -3.69 -29.15 26.67
CA GLY A 690 -3.07 -30.07 25.74
C GLY A 690 -4.06 -31.10 25.18
N TYR A 691 -3.65 -32.36 25.18
CA TYR A 691 -4.43 -33.48 24.65
C TYR A 691 -4.65 -34.54 25.73
N GLU A 692 -5.66 -35.39 25.55
CA GLU A 692 -5.89 -36.51 26.45
C GLU A 692 -4.77 -37.55 26.30
N VAL A 693 -4.18 -37.98 27.41
CA VAL A 693 -3.19 -39.06 27.39
C VAL A 693 -3.91 -40.37 27.67
N SER A 694 -3.81 -41.32 26.74
CA SER A 694 -4.39 -42.64 26.92
C SER A 694 -3.47 -43.58 27.68
N ASN A 695 -4.03 -44.62 28.30
CA ASN A 695 -3.27 -45.63 29.02
C ASN A 695 -2.27 -46.36 28.11
N ALA A 696 -2.59 -46.56 26.83
CA ALA A 696 -1.63 -47.06 25.84
C ALA A 696 -0.44 -46.10 25.66
N GLN A 697 -0.67 -44.79 25.59
CA GLN A 697 0.41 -43.80 25.45
C GLN A 697 1.27 -43.68 26.71
N LEU A 698 0.72 -43.96 27.90
CA LEU A 698 1.48 -44.08 29.16
C LEU A 698 2.43 -45.30 29.13
N LYS A 699 2.14 -46.35 28.35
CA LYS A 699 3.04 -47.53 28.17
C LYS A 699 4.23 -47.19 27.28
N GLU A 700 4.04 -46.34 26.27
CA GLU A 700 5.05 -46.03 25.26
C GLU A 700 6.17 -45.12 25.77
N ARG A 701 5.84 -44.19 26.66
CA ARG A 701 6.78 -43.21 27.23
C ARG A 701 6.38 -42.85 28.64
N SER A 702 7.36 -42.65 29.51
CA SER A 702 7.12 -42.28 30.91
C SER A 702 6.99 -40.78 31.12
N THR A 703 7.46 -39.94 30.20
CA THR A 703 7.43 -38.47 30.33
C THR A 703 6.48 -37.85 29.31
N HIS A 704 5.60 -36.97 29.79
CA HIS A 704 4.56 -36.32 29.01
C HIS A 704 4.68 -34.80 29.09
N HIS A 705 4.50 -34.15 27.94
CA HIS A 705 4.47 -32.69 27.82
C HIS A 705 3.06 -32.27 27.43
N PHE A 706 2.39 -31.54 28.32
CA PHE A 706 1.07 -30.99 28.06
C PHE A 706 1.23 -29.53 27.66
N ILE A 707 1.14 -29.26 26.36
CA ILE A 707 1.38 -27.93 25.76
C ILE A 707 0.14 -27.06 25.91
N PHE A 708 0.33 -25.82 26.34
CA PHE A 708 -0.75 -24.87 26.58
C PHE A 708 -1.04 -24.12 25.29
N ASP A 709 -2.33 -23.96 24.98
CA ASP A 709 -2.75 -23.15 23.85
C ASP A 709 -2.77 -21.64 24.19
N SER A 710 -3.25 -20.81 23.26
CA SER A 710 -3.30 -19.36 23.43
C SER A 710 -4.24 -18.92 24.56
N PHE A 711 -5.38 -19.61 24.74
CA PHE A 711 -6.37 -19.28 25.77
C PHE A 711 -5.82 -19.60 27.15
N CYS A 712 -5.23 -20.79 27.33
CA CYS A 712 -4.64 -21.19 28.59
C CYS A 712 -3.50 -20.26 29.02
N LYS A 713 -2.63 -19.83 28.09
CA LYS A 713 -1.60 -18.82 28.38
C LYS A 713 -2.20 -17.48 28.83
N THR A 714 -3.26 -17.03 28.17
CA THR A 714 -3.96 -15.78 28.53
C THR A 714 -4.56 -15.88 29.94
N HIS A 715 -5.16 -17.03 30.28
CA HIS A 715 -5.66 -17.30 31.63
C HIS A 715 -4.56 -17.36 32.69
N LEU A 716 -3.39 -17.94 32.39
CA LEU A 716 -2.24 -17.88 33.31
C LEU A 716 -1.79 -16.45 33.58
N GLU A 717 -1.71 -15.60 32.55
CA GLU A 717 -1.36 -14.19 32.72
C GLU A 717 -2.39 -13.43 33.55
N ALA A 718 -3.68 -13.70 33.36
CA ALA A 718 -4.76 -13.10 34.14
C ALA A 718 -4.68 -13.52 35.63
N LEU A 719 -4.55 -14.82 35.90
CA LEU A 719 -4.37 -15.33 37.26
C LEU A 719 -3.12 -14.73 37.93
N TYR A 720 -2.02 -14.59 37.18
CA TYR A 720 -0.82 -13.94 37.69
C TYR A 720 -1.03 -12.46 38.02
N ALA A 721 -1.74 -11.73 37.15
CA ALA A 721 -2.09 -10.32 37.39
C ALA A 721 -2.94 -10.13 38.66
N ASP A 722 -3.82 -11.09 38.95
CA ASP A 722 -4.66 -11.12 40.15
C ASP A 722 -3.96 -11.74 41.38
N ASN A 723 -2.66 -12.05 41.27
CA ASN A 723 -1.85 -12.70 42.31
C ASN A 723 -2.43 -14.05 42.79
N GLN A 724 -3.08 -14.79 41.88
CA GLN A 724 -3.66 -16.10 42.13
C GLN A 724 -2.67 -17.22 41.79
N PRO A 725 -2.61 -18.31 42.58
CA PRO A 725 -1.87 -19.51 42.21
C PRO A 725 -2.50 -20.22 41.00
N PHE A 726 -1.68 -20.98 40.27
CA PHE A 726 -2.14 -21.83 39.18
C PHE A 726 -2.50 -23.21 39.72
N HIS A 727 -3.78 -23.57 39.66
CA HIS A 727 -4.26 -24.88 40.06
C HIS A 727 -4.56 -25.74 38.83
N PHE A 728 -3.91 -26.89 38.75
CA PHE A 728 -4.18 -27.89 37.71
C PHE A 728 -4.76 -29.15 38.32
N ILE A 729 -5.77 -29.71 37.67
CA ILE A 729 -6.40 -30.98 38.04
C ILE A 729 -6.14 -32.01 36.94
N VAL A 730 -5.55 -33.14 37.31
CA VAL A 730 -5.44 -34.32 36.45
C VAL A 730 -6.50 -35.36 36.86
N ARG A 731 -7.25 -35.88 35.89
CA ARG A 731 -8.33 -36.83 36.13
C ARG A 731 -8.60 -37.75 34.95
N ALA A 732 -9.31 -38.85 35.20
CA ALA A 732 -9.88 -39.67 34.14
C ALA A 732 -11.08 -38.98 33.45
N THR A 733 -11.28 -39.22 32.14
CA THR A 733 -12.26 -38.48 31.32
C THR A 733 -13.67 -39.07 31.27
N ALA A 734 -13.86 -40.36 31.54
CA ALA A 734 -15.16 -41.03 31.49
C ALA A 734 -15.40 -41.92 32.72
N SER A 735 -16.66 -42.27 33.01
CA SER A 735 -16.97 -43.33 33.96
C SER A 735 -16.51 -44.68 33.38
N SER A 736 -15.60 -45.33 34.09
CA SER A 736 -15.08 -46.64 33.74
C SER A 736 -15.56 -47.64 34.79
N PRO A 737 -15.97 -48.88 34.46
CA PRO A 737 -16.28 -49.92 35.45
C PRO A 737 -15.00 -50.48 36.10
N GLN A 738 -13.90 -49.74 36.02
CA GLN A 738 -12.59 -50.15 36.52
C GLN A 738 -12.48 -49.71 37.97
N HIS A 739 -12.12 -50.66 38.81
CA HIS A 739 -11.88 -50.45 40.23
C HIS A 739 -10.38 -50.53 40.48
N ASN A 740 -9.87 -49.73 41.41
CA ASN A 740 -8.46 -49.73 41.81
C ASN A 740 -7.50 -49.49 40.63
N ALA A 741 -7.82 -48.49 39.81
CA ALA A 741 -7.09 -48.15 38.59
C ALA A 741 -6.53 -46.73 38.72
N LEU A 742 -5.36 -46.61 39.36
CA LEU A 742 -4.67 -45.34 39.58
C LEU A 742 -3.36 -45.24 38.81
N VAL A 743 -3.10 -44.07 38.23
CA VAL A 743 -1.80 -43.70 37.68
C VAL A 743 -1.10 -42.79 38.67
N ASP A 744 0.16 -43.11 38.99
CA ASP A 744 1.04 -42.27 39.78
C ASP A 744 1.84 -41.34 38.85
N TRP A 745 1.61 -40.04 39.01
CA TRP A 745 2.26 -38.96 38.26
C TRP A 745 3.43 -38.34 39.03
N HIS A 746 3.73 -38.83 40.23
CA HIS A 746 4.80 -38.37 41.10
C HIS A 746 5.84 -39.49 41.35
N ASN A 747 7.11 -39.12 41.45
CA ASN A 747 8.17 -40.08 41.78
C ASN A 747 9.16 -39.47 42.77
N GLU A 748 9.10 -39.89 44.03
CA GLU A 748 10.02 -39.48 45.09
C GLU A 748 11.49 -39.86 44.84
N ARG A 749 11.76 -40.81 43.93
CA ARG A 749 13.11 -41.32 43.61
C ARG A 749 13.69 -40.78 42.29
N SER A 750 12.94 -39.98 41.54
CA SER A 750 13.38 -39.36 40.27
C SER A 750 13.76 -37.90 40.50
N SER A 751 14.83 -37.43 39.86
CA SER A 751 15.22 -36.01 39.86
C SER A 751 14.25 -35.11 39.09
N LEU A 752 13.25 -35.68 38.41
CA LEU A 752 12.23 -34.97 37.61
C LEU A 752 10.88 -35.01 38.32
N VAL A 753 10.69 -34.09 39.28
CA VAL A 753 9.38 -33.75 39.88
C VAL A 753 8.50 -33.11 38.80
N CYS A 754 7.16 -33.22 38.89
CA CYS A 754 6.24 -32.47 38.02
C CYS A 754 6.67 -30.98 37.94
N GLN A 755 6.65 -30.39 36.75
CA GLN A 755 7.06 -28.99 36.55
C GLN A 755 6.09 -28.26 35.63
N LEU A 756 5.88 -26.99 35.91
CA LEU A 756 5.33 -26.03 34.96
C LEU A 756 6.47 -25.24 34.35
N VAL A 757 6.66 -25.38 33.04
CA VAL A 757 7.64 -24.58 32.30
C VAL A 757 6.92 -23.41 31.66
N ILE A 758 7.36 -22.20 31.98
CA ILE A 758 6.87 -20.95 31.37
C ILE A 758 8.04 -20.31 30.62
N LYS A 759 7.86 -20.09 29.32
CA LYS A 759 8.74 -19.23 28.54
C LYS A 759 8.08 -17.89 28.33
N TYR A 760 8.78 -16.82 28.64
CA TYR A 760 8.24 -15.47 28.59
C TYR A 760 9.23 -14.46 28.00
N ILE A 761 8.70 -13.35 27.53
CA ILE A 761 9.47 -12.14 27.23
C ILE A 761 9.02 -11.01 28.16
N GLN A 762 9.92 -10.06 28.42
CA GLN A 762 9.56 -8.81 29.08
C GLN A 762 9.16 -7.80 28.00
N ARG A 763 7.88 -7.46 27.94
CA ARG A 763 7.29 -6.53 26.97
C ARG A 763 6.11 -5.83 27.62
N ARG A 764 6.07 -4.50 27.56
CA ARG A 764 4.93 -3.73 28.05
C ARG A 764 3.65 -4.08 27.30
N LYS A 765 2.57 -4.36 28.05
CA LYS A 765 1.26 -4.74 27.50
C LYS A 765 0.28 -3.57 27.37
N THR A 766 0.43 -2.54 28.20
CA THR A 766 -0.48 -1.40 28.26
C THR A 766 0.10 -0.18 27.53
N THR A 767 -0.78 0.59 26.91
CA THR A 767 -0.38 1.85 26.25
C THR A 767 0.06 2.89 27.28
N LEU A 768 0.76 3.92 26.80
CA LEU A 768 1.05 5.11 27.60
C LEU A 768 -0.19 6.01 27.71
N PRO A 769 -0.27 6.87 28.75
CA PRO A 769 -1.29 7.92 28.81
C PRO A 769 -1.20 8.83 27.60
N ALA A 770 -2.36 9.26 27.07
CA ALA A 770 -2.38 10.16 25.92
C ALA A 770 -1.76 11.53 26.26
N PRO A 771 -1.14 12.21 25.27
CA PRO A 771 -0.70 13.60 25.43
C PRO A 771 -1.86 14.51 25.87
N THR A 772 -1.56 15.62 26.54
CA THR A 772 -2.57 16.61 26.98
C THR A 772 -2.30 17.98 26.35
N GLU A 773 -3.20 18.95 26.56
CA GLU A 773 -2.99 20.34 26.13
C GLU A 773 -2.67 20.47 24.62
N PHE A 774 -3.34 19.66 23.79
CA PHE A 774 -3.13 19.69 22.33
C PHE A 774 -3.81 20.91 21.71
N ASP A 775 -3.01 21.77 21.07
CA ASP A 775 -3.46 23.03 20.50
C ASP A 775 -2.83 23.27 19.11
N ALA A 776 -3.49 24.12 18.33
CA ALA A 776 -3.05 24.52 16.99
C ALA A 776 -3.12 26.04 16.84
N THR A 777 -1.97 26.65 16.50
CA THR A 777 -1.83 28.09 16.28
C THR A 777 -1.20 28.35 14.91
N VAL A 778 -1.28 29.58 14.42
CA VAL A 778 -0.62 29.99 13.18
C VAL A 778 0.64 30.78 13.53
N GLU A 779 1.79 30.30 13.09
CA GLU A 779 3.10 30.96 13.26
C GLU A 779 3.83 30.92 11.92
N ASN A 780 4.41 32.04 11.46
CA ASN A 780 5.15 32.14 10.19
C ASN A 780 4.37 31.58 8.98
N LYS A 781 3.07 31.88 8.88
CA LYS A 781 2.14 31.40 7.84
C LYS A 781 1.93 29.87 7.81
N GLN A 782 2.33 29.16 8.86
CA GLN A 782 2.16 27.71 8.98
C GLN A 782 1.35 27.36 10.23
N VAL A 783 0.68 26.20 10.20
CA VAL A 783 0.01 25.68 11.41
C VAL A 783 1.07 25.04 12.31
N LYS A 784 1.24 25.61 13.49
CA LYS A 784 2.05 25.06 14.58
C LYS A 784 1.17 24.28 15.53
N LEU A 785 1.56 23.04 15.79
CA LEU A 785 0.90 22.13 16.70
C LEU A 785 1.75 22.00 17.97
N THR A 786 1.12 22.07 19.14
CA THR A 786 1.79 21.92 20.44
C THR A 786 0.99 21.01 21.35
N TRP A 787 1.67 20.22 22.19
CA TRP A 787 1.05 19.34 23.18
C TRP A 787 1.96 19.17 24.40
N LYS A 788 1.46 18.50 25.44
CA LYS A 788 2.22 18.06 26.60
C LYS A 788 2.39 16.54 26.57
N ASN A 789 3.64 16.08 26.57
CA ASN A 789 3.98 14.66 26.63
C ASN A 789 3.66 14.07 28.02
N PRO A 790 3.29 12.78 28.12
CA PRO A 790 3.06 12.12 29.40
C PRO A 790 4.38 11.99 30.20
N GLU A 791 4.31 12.25 31.51
CA GLU A 791 5.44 12.02 32.43
C GLU A 791 5.52 10.52 32.77
N HIS A 792 6.27 9.76 31.96
CA HIS A 792 6.40 8.32 32.12
C HIS A 792 7.79 7.82 31.67
N ASN A 793 8.41 6.91 32.44
CA ASN A 793 9.77 6.40 32.16
C ASN A 793 9.90 5.68 30.81
N ASP A 794 8.87 4.95 30.39
CA ASP A 794 8.83 4.26 29.09
C ASP A 794 8.41 5.16 27.90
N PHE A 795 8.26 6.48 28.09
CA PHE A 795 7.93 7.39 26.99
C PHE A 795 9.09 7.48 26.00
N VAL A 796 8.83 7.15 24.72
CA VAL A 796 9.82 7.28 23.65
C VAL A 796 9.54 8.51 22.79
N GLY A 797 8.27 8.80 22.50
CA GLY A 797 7.92 9.96 21.69
C GLY A 797 6.44 10.12 21.44
N SER A 798 6.12 11.18 20.71
CA SER A 798 4.79 11.51 20.22
C SER A 798 4.75 11.42 18.69
N PHE A 799 3.61 10.98 18.16
CA PHE A 799 3.35 10.78 16.74
C PHE A 799 2.18 11.68 16.33
N VAL A 800 2.37 12.50 15.30
CA VAL A 800 1.37 13.48 14.85
C VAL A 800 0.91 13.16 13.44
N VAL A 801 -0.40 13.11 13.26
CA VAL A 801 -1.07 12.79 11.98
C VAL A 801 -2.07 13.88 11.61
N ARG A 802 -2.14 14.18 10.32
CA ARG A 802 -3.15 15.06 9.71
C ARG A 802 -4.10 14.26 8.82
N ASN A 803 -5.40 14.52 8.91
CA ASN A 803 -6.40 13.98 8.00
C ASN A 803 -7.44 15.07 7.67
N ARG A 804 -7.82 15.19 6.40
CA ARG A 804 -8.74 16.23 5.94
C ARG A 804 -10.20 15.92 6.26
N PHE A 805 -10.57 14.64 6.30
CA PHE A 805 -11.97 14.22 6.24
C PHE A 805 -12.55 13.83 7.59
N HIS A 806 -11.71 13.31 8.50
CA HIS A 806 -12.13 12.93 9.84
C HIS A 806 -10.94 12.96 10.81
N PRO A 807 -11.19 12.95 12.14
CA PRO A 807 -10.13 12.81 13.13
C PRO A 807 -9.33 11.51 12.92
N PRO A 808 -7.98 11.58 12.81
CA PRO A 808 -7.17 10.37 12.75
C PRO A 808 -7.34 9.52 14.01
N LYS A 809 -7.73 8.26 13.86
CA LYS A 809 -7.86 7.31 14.98
C LYS A 809 -6.66 6.37 15.13
N SER A 810 -5.76 6.39 14.15
CA SER A 810 -4.54 5.58 14.12
C SER A 810 -3.36 6.42 13.60
N PRO A 811 -2.11 6.11 13.99
CA PRO A 811 -0.91 6.75 13.43
C PRO A 811 -0.75 6.66 11.90
N LEU A 812 -1.49 5.75 11.24
CA LEU A 812 -1.46 5.61 9.78
C LEU A 812 -2.70 6.19 9.07
N ASP A 813 -3.65 6.70 9.85
CA ASP A 813 -4.92 7.23 9.38
C ASP A 813 -4.78 8.70 8.92
N GLY A 814 -3.93 8.90 7.91
CA GLY A 814 -3.63 10.21 7.34
C GLY A 814 -2.16 10.41 6.97
N VAL A 815 -1.75 11.67 6.91
CA VAL A 815 -0.38 12.09 6.60
C VAL A 815 0.40 12.28 7.89
N LYS A 816 1.49 11.52 8.05
CA LYS A 816 2.44 11.71 9.16
C LYS A 816 3.10 13.09 9.04
N LEU A 817 2.99 13.89 10.10
CA LEU A 817 3.71 15.16 10.23
C LEU A 817 4.97 15.03 11.09
N TYR A 818 4.89 14.23 12.16
CA TYR A 818 5.97 14.13 13.15
C TYR A 818 6.01 12.76 13.83
N ALA A 819 7.19 12.32 14.22
CA ALA A 819 7.39 11.25 15.20
C ALA A 819 8.73 11.44 15.91
N GLY A 820 8.71 11.62 17.22
CA GLY A 820 9.91 11.87 18.03
C GLY A 820 9.58 12.37 19.44
N PRO A 821 10.58 12.74 20.25
CA PRO A 821 10.40 13.09 21.66
C PRO A 821 9.90 14.52 21.90
N ASP A 822 9.84 15.36 20.87
CA ASP A 822 9.45 16.76 21.01
C ASP A 822 7.97 16.90 21.38
N ASN A 823 7.59 18.13 21.71
CA ASN A 823 6.26 18.51 22.12
C ASN A 823 5.60 19.54 21.19
N TYR A 824 6.18 19.72 20.00
CA TYR A 824 5.65 20.58 18.95
C TYR A 824 6.03 20.07 17.55
N THR A 825 5.27 20.49 16.54
CA THR A 825 5.64 20.34 15.13
C THR A 825 4.94 21.40 14.26
N TYR A 826 5.37 21.53 13.01
CA TYR A 826 4.74 22.39 12.01
C TYR A 826 4.12 21.54 10.89
N ASP A 827 2.92 21.90 10.44
CA ASP A 827 2.32 21.37 9.21
C ASP A 827 2.95 22.05 7.99
N ASN A 828 4.19 21.66 7.67
CA ASN A 828 5.00 22.29 6.62
C ASN A 828 4.47 22.08 5.20
N PHE A 829 3.54 21.13 5.02
CA PHE A 829 3.02 20.76 3.71
C PHE A 829 1.52 21.00 3.58
N GLY A 830 0.79 21.28 4.66
CA GLY A 830 -0.65 21.47 4.61
C GLY A 830 -1.02 22.90 4.29
N ASN A 831 -2.14 23.09 3.61
CA ASN A 831 -2.67 24.43 3.36
C ASN A 831 -3.39 24.94 4.62
N PRO A 832 -2.90 25.97 5.31
CA PRO A 832 -3.46 26.44 6.57
C PRO A 832 -4.85 27.08 6.42
N ASN A 833 -5.33 27.29 5.19
CA ASN A 833 -6.66 27.85 4.91
C ASN A 833 -7.75 26.78 4.75
N ILE A 834 -7.40 25.49 4.76
CA ILE A 834 -8.34 24.39 4.56
C ILE A 834 -8.62 23.72 5.90
N ALA A 835 -9.90 23.57 6.23
CA ALA A 835 -10.32 22.86 7.44
C ALA A 835 -9.87 21.39 7.41
N LYS A 836 -9.39 20.90 8.55
CA LYS A 836 -8.85 19.54 8.69
C LYS A 836 -8.73 19.13 10.16
N PHE A 837 -8.33 17.89 10.39
CA PHE A 837 -8.12 17.33 11.70
C PHE A 837 -6.66 16.94 11.92
N TYR A 838 -6.21 17.11 13.15
CA TYR A 838 -4.94 16.60 13.64
C TYR A 838 -5.17 15.65 14.81
N SER A 839 -4.32 14.64 14.96
CA SER A 839 -4.25 13.81 16.17
C SER A 839 -2.82 13.63 16.61
N VAL A 840 -2.62 13.62 17.93
CA VAL A 840 -1.36 13.25 18.57
C VAL A 840 -1.51 11.98 19.41
N PHE A 841 -0.51 11.11 19.34
CA PHE A 841 -0.42 9.85 20.07
C PHE A 841 0.94 9.79 20.79
N SER A 842 1.01 9.36 22.04
CA SER A 842 2.29 8.96 22.65
C SER A 842 2.59 7.49 22.35
N TYR A 843 3.87 7.11 22.27
CA TYR A 843 4.28 5.72 22.07
C TYR A 843 5.52 5.33 22.89
N ASP A 844 5.63 4.04 23.18
CA ASP A 844 6.75 3.39 23.88
C ASP A 844 7.71 2.69 22.90
N ASP A 845 8.61 1.83 23.41
CA ASP A 845 9.59 1.07 22.64
C ASP A 845 9.00 -0.13 21.87
N VAL A 846 7.73 -0.46 22.13
CA VAL A 846 6.96 -1.55 21.53
C VAL A 846 5.92 -1.03 20.53
N PRO A 847 6.19 0.16 19.97
CA PRO A 847 5.22 1.20 19.62
C PRO A 847 3.74 0.94 19.99
N ASN A 848 3.44 0.82 21.30
CA ASN A 848 2.07 0.89 21.80
C ASN A 848 1.61 2.35 21.79
N TYR A 849 0.81 2.73 20.79
CA TYR A 849 0.26 4.09 20.70
C TYR A 849 -0.89 4.28 21.69
N SER A 850 -0.91 5.41 22.39
CA SER A 850 -2.02 5.83 23.24
C SER A 850 -3.33 5.99 22.46
N ALA A 851 -4.42 6.26 23.16
CA ALA A 851 -5.58 6.88 22.51
C ALA A 851 -5.16 8.23 21.89
N PRO A 852 -5.75 8.62 20.73
CA PRO A 852 -5.48 9.91 20.13
C PRO A 852 -6.06 11.05 20.99
N VAL A 853 -5.36 12.18 21.01
CA VAL A 853 -5.99 13.48 21.26
C VAL A 853 -6.12 14.21 19.94
N SER A 854 -7.36 14.48 19.54
CA SER A 854 -7.67 15.07 18.24
C SER A 854 -8.14 16.50 18.37
N LEU A 855 -7.81 17.30 17.36
CA LEU A 855 -8.23 18.69 17.22
C LEU A 855 -8.77 18.92 15.80
N SER A 856 -9.89 19.63 15.70
CA SER A 856 -10.38 20.19 14.43
C SER A 856 -9.80 21.58 14.26
N TYR A 857 -9.15 21.82 13.13
CA TYR A 857 -8.54 23.10 12.80
C TYR A 857 -9.28 23.73 11.62
N SER A 858 -9.59 25.01 11.76
CA SER A 858 -10.03 25.89 10.69
C SER A 858 -9.52 27.31 10.97
N SER A 859 -9.18 28.06 9.90
CA SER A 859 -8.80 29.47 10.00
C SER A 859 -9.93 30.34 9.48
N SER A 860 -10.18 31.48 10.15
CA SER A 860 -11.06 32.54 9.65
C SER A 860 -10.30 33.59 8.82
N GLU A 861 -8.98 33.64 8.94
CA GLU A 861 -8.10 34.54 8.19
C GLU A 861 -7.46 33.80 7.01
N VAL A 862 -7.36 34.47 5.86
CA VAL A 862 -6.68 33.94 4.67
C VAL A 862 -5.17 34.16 4.82
N ILE A 863 -4.44 33.07 5.00
CA ILE A 863 -2.99 33.04 5.13
C ILE A 863 -2.38 32.90 3.73
N PRO A 864 -1.51 33.84 3.29
CA PRO A 864 -0.86 33.75 1.99
C PRO A 864 -0.03 32.47 1.87
N LEU A 865 -0.20 31.74 0.77
CA LEU A 865 0.63 30.58 0.43
C LEU A 865 1.90 31.06 -0.28
N GLU A 866 3.06 30.55 0.12
CA GLU A 866 4.31 30.72 -0.64
C GLU A 866 4.42 29.60 -1.67
N ASP A 867 4.34 29.96 -2.95
CA ASP A 867 4.70 29.05 -4.03
C ASP A 867 6.23 28.90 -4.03
N LEU A 868 6.74 27.71 -3.70
CA LEU A 868 8.18 27.41 -3.80
C LEU A 868 8.65 27.62 -5.25
N GLU A 869 9.47 28.65 -5.51
CA GLU A 869 10.02 28.90 -6.85
C GLU A 869 10.84 27.69 -7.34
N TYR A 870 10.64 27.33 -8.60
CA TYR A 870 11.40 26.27 -9.26
C TYR A 870 12.66 26.88 -9.86
N GLU A 871 13.83 26.43 -9.42
CA GLU A 871 15.05 26.57 -10.20
C GLU A 871 15.06 25.47 -11.26
N GLU A 872 15.22 25.86 -12.54
CA GLU A 872 15.37 24.92 -13.65
C GLU A 872 16.40 23.85 -13.30
N GLN A 873 16.05 22.58 -13.56
CA GLN A 873 17.11 21.60 -13.75
C GLN A 873 17.84 22.04 -14.99
N ASP A 874 19.15 22.28 -14.90
CA ASP A 874 20.00 22.43 -16.08
C ASP A 874 19.72 21.21 -16.98
N GLU A 875 18.86 21.40 -18.00
CA GLU A 875 18.66 20.50 -19.13
C GLU A 875 19.87 20.55 -20.08
N ASP A 876 21.02 21.07 -19.60
CA ASP A 876 22.28 21.17 -20.32
C ASP A 876 22.86 19.81 -20.74
N GLU A 877 22.30 18.68 -20.30
CA GLU A 877 22.68 17.38 -20.86
C GLU A 877 21.94 17.00 -22.16
N SER A 878 20.94 17.80 -22.60
CA SER A 878 20.09 17.54 -23.78
C SER A 878 20.43 18.36 -25.03
N GLN A 879 21.30 19.37 -24.93
CA GLN A 879 21.61 20.30 -26.04
C GLN A 879 22.91 20.00 -26.81
N GLN A 880 23.42 18.77 -26.77
CA GLN A 880 24.49 18.34 -27.67
C GLN A 880 24.18 16.95 -28.23
N ASP A 881 23.30 16.91 -29.22
CA ASP A 881 23.34 16.00 -30.38
C ASP A 881 22.65 16.65 -31.59
#